data_AF-A0A3N5Z9Y4-F1
#
_entry.id   AF-A0A3N5Z9Y4-F1
#
_cell.length_a   1.000
_cell.length_b   1.000
_cell.length_c   1.000
_cell.angle_alpha   90.00
_cell.angle_beta   90.00
_cell.angle_gamma   90.00
#
_symmetry.space_group_name_H-M   'P 1'
#
loop_
_entity.id
_entity.type
_entity.pdbx_description
1 polymer ?
#
loop_
_entity_poly.entity_id
_entity_poly.type
_entity_poly.pdbx_seq_one_letter_code
_entity_poly.pdbx_strand_id
1 'polypeptide(L)'
;MSEERLERALQEMKQEDVDAGTLEAARARAWDAVTDAAGASCAEFRPDFRAYLSGELAGNRRLLMDDHLSRCPACRVSLAEMKGERRVVAMPQRSSRRWVQWGSLAAAAALLFAVLYVGRDAIDSMMAPGGPRATVVSAAGGLYRLPGGALEAGASIGEKELVRTGPGAHAVLRLADGSIVDVNEGTELFVTAAWSGRAIHLQRGDVIVRAAKQRRGHLRVLTRDSIASVKGTVFAVSAGMGGSVVSVVEGSVAVSQPGSEVLLSPGEQAASNPALATSVEEAVAWSPSAEEYLAILASLVKIERQLAENLPRDMRTTSALLSYLPPGAVVYGAVPNLGGTLGQALGLAEQQSAENAAFGAWWNSETGLRLRQIVDRVQSVSSLLGDEIVFCAASPGSGEEVPMVMARVPSGRRAELASALDGLFAGTGEPAPPYSVSEDLMVVSNSPSNLAWALGHLGQGAGSAFAAAIGERYKRGVGWLIALDAPAEVKAASGDDAPPVELAGMIGMKYLFLEQRAPAGAEENELTLAFQGPRKGMASWLADTGSGGAAEYLPADALLAGYVSTREPWQLFQEFTALMTREEPTFDSHLAEANAKLGAGFMDDLTKAMGTEGAFAFNGFSVNGPTWVMAALANDPAVIDSSLQKLVETFNAELAPEDQGKRIVFGQESAGGRVWSTMKPASFPFGVTWTYDEGYMVAASDRAAAERAIGTRHGGSSLVWSSAFLGQLPSSAGMHPSAFAWLNTKGALGILSALSPNPALTKLLAERDPVLVIFDGAAERIHAASRTRLSGLIMDVMLLESLGRAREGLQTQTVGQ
;
A
#
# COMPACT_ATOMS: atom_id res chain seq x y z
N MET A 1 59.46 27.10 -17.94
CA MET A 1 58.28 27.99 -17.78
C MET A 1 58.03 28.14 -16.30
N SER A 2 57.94 29.36 -15.76
CA SER A 2 57.70 29.60 -14.33
C SER A 2 56.23 29.37 -13.96
N GLU A 3 55.95 28.89 -12.74
CA GLU A 3 54.59 28.60 -12.23
C GLU A 3 53.63 29.77 -12.41
N GLU A 4 54.08 31.01 -12.21
CA GLU A 4 53.25 32.21 -12.44
C GLU A 4 52.77 32.36 -13.90
N ARG A 5 53.53 31.88 -14.89
CA ARG A 5 53.09 31.90 -16.30
C ARG A 5 52.09 30.80 -16.61
N LEU A 6 52.17 29.66 -15.92
CA LEU A 6 51.22 28.57 -16.06
C LEU A 6 49.90 28.92 -15.38
N GLU A 7 49.95 29.51 -14.18
CA GLU A 7 48.77 30.02 -13.48
C GLU A 7 48.10 31.16 -14.24
N ARG A 8 48.88 32.10 -14.80
CA ARG A 8 48.31 33.17 -15.63
C ARG A 8 47.64 32.62 -16.91
N ALA A 9 48.23 31.62 -17.57
CA ALA A 9 47.63 30.96 -18.73
C ALA A 9 46.36 30.15 -18.38
N LEU A 10 46.34 29.48 -17.22
CA LEU A 10 45.17 28.74 -16.73
C LEU A 10 44.03 29.67 -16.28
N GLN A 11 44.37 30.87 -15.80
CA GLN A 11 43.41 31.87 -15.37
C GLN A 11 42.83 32.65 -16.57
N GLU A 12 43.63 32.89 -17.60
CA GLU A 12 43.17 33.39 -18.91
C GLU A 12 42.24 32.37 -19.60
N MET A 13 42.57 31.07 -19.59
CA MET A 13 41.67 30.02 -20.13
C MET A 13 40.35 29.86 -19.36
N LYS A 14 40.30 30.23 -18.07
CA LYS A 14 39.07 30.18 -17.26
C LYS A 14 38.18 31.41 -17.39
N GLN A 15 38.73 32.53 -17.86
CA GLN A 15 38.01 33.79 -18.04
C GLN A 15 37.67 34.08 -19.51
N GLU A 16 38.04 33.18 -20.43
CA GLU A 16 37.64 33.27 -21.82
C GLU A 16 36.16 32.88 -21.94
N ASP A 17 35.30 33.89 -22.04
CA ASP A 17 33.87 33.73 -22.26
C ASP A 17 33.68 33.13 -23.66
N VAL A 18 33.42 31.83 -23.71
CA VAL A 18 33.22 31.11 -24.96
C VAL A 18 31.97 31.69 -25.61
N ASP A 19 32.14 32.32 -26.77
CA ASP A 19 31.06 32.87 -27.59
C ASP A 19 29.91 31.85 -27.69
N ALA A 20 28.68 32.33 -27.47
CA ALA A 20 27.48 31.49 -27.45
C ALA A 20 27.34 30.66 -28.75
N GLY A 21 27.77 31.19 -29.89
CA GLY A 21 27.80 30.46 -31.16
C GLY A 21 28.80 29.30 -31.17
N THR A 22 29.93 29.44 -30.49
CA THR A 22 30.95 28.40 -30.34
C THR A 22 30.49 27.28 -29.39
N LEU A 23 29.74 27.63 -28.35
CA LEU A 23 29.15 26.70 -27.40
C LEU A 23 27.96 25.93 -28.00
N GLU A 24 27.13 26.59 -28.82
CA GLU A 24 26.10 25.95 -29.64
C GLU A 24 26.72 25.03 -30.70
N ALA A 25 27.81 25.44 -31.36
CA ALA A 25 28.53 24.61 -32.33
C ALA A 25 29.22 23.39 -31.67
N ALA A 26 29.67 23.50 -30.42
CA ALA A 26 30.21 22.37 -29.65
C ALA A 26 29.09 21.42 -29.20
N ARG A 27 27.94 21.97 -28.77
CA ARG A 27 26.76 21.19 -28.39
C ARG A 27 26.11 20.49 -29.58
N ALA A 28 26.08 21.14 -30.75
CA ALA A 28 25.65 20.55 -32.01
C ALA A 28 26.57 19.41 -32.45
N ARG A 29 27.90 19.58 -32.37
CA ARG A 29 28.87 18.50 -32.66
C ARG A 29 28.79 17.32 -31.69
N ALA A 30 28.54 17.58 -30.40
CA ALA A 30 28.33 16.53 -29.42
C ALA A 30 27.00 15.80 -29.64
N TRP A 31 25.95 16.52 -30.06
CA TRP A 31 24.68 15.93 -30.44
C TRP A 31 24.77 15.11 -31.72
N ASP A 32 25.50 15.57 -32.75
CA ASP A 32 25.79 14.82 -33.97
C ASP A 32 26.59 13.54 -33.68
N ALA A 33 27.56 13.58 -32.76
CA ALA A 33 28.31 12.39 -32.34
C ALA A 33 27.45 11.35 -31.58
N VAL A 34 26.41 11.79 -30.87
CA VAL A 34 25.46 10.92 -30.16
C VAL A 34 24.39 10.36 -31.12
N THR A 35 23.99 11.11 -32.14
CA THR A 35 23.03 10.65 -33.17
C THR A 35 23.69 9.84 -34.28
N ASP A 36 25.01 9.94 -34.48
CA ASP A 36 25.76 9.13 -35.46
C ASP A 36 25.83 7.64 -35.08
N ALA A 37 25.53 7.25 -33.84
CA ALA A 37 25.26 5.85 -33.50
C ALA A 37 23.96 5.29 -34.14
N ALA A 38 23.07 6.18 -34.63
CA ALA A 38 21.90 5.86 -35.46
C ALA A 38 22.10 6.25 -36.95
N GLY A 39 23.31 6.68 -37.34
CA GLY A 39 23.59 7.40 -38.58
C GLY A 39 23.47 6.60 -39.88
N ALA A 40 23.52 5.27 -39.84
CA ALA A 40 23.47 4.49 -41.09
C ALA A 40 22.07 4.44 -41.74
N SER A 41 20.99 4.48 -40.95
CA SER A 41 19.61 4.37 -41.47
C SER A 41 18.95 5.73 -41.76
N CYS A 42 19.30 6.77 -41.02
CA CYS A 42 18.69 8.10 -41.16
C CYS A 42 19.21 8.87 -42.40
N ALA A 43 20.45 8.60 -42.82
CA ALA A 43 21.07 9.27 -43.97
C ALA A 43 20.32 9.00 -45.28
N GLU A 44 19.65 7.84 -45.41
CA GLU A 44 18.89 7.45 -46.60
C GLU A 44 17.61 8.29 -46.81
N PHE A 45 17.04 8.83 -45.72
CA PHE A 45 15.75 9.54 -45.75
C PHE A 45 15.89 11.07 -45.84
N ARG A 46 17.02 11.65 -45.41
CA ARG A 46 17.25 13.10 -45.46
C ARG A 46 17.06 13.76 -46.84
N PRO A 47 17.44 13.14 -47.98
CA PRO A 47 17.22 13.74 -49.31
C PRO A 47 15.73 13.87 -49.67
N ASP A 48 14.88 12.98 -49.15
CA ASP A 48 13.47 12.86 -49.51
C ASP A 48 12.58 13.88 -48.76
N PHE A 49 13.13 14.64 -47.80
CA PHE A 49 12.37 15.56 -46.94
C PHE A 49 11.67 16.68 -47.71
N ARG A 50 12.30 17.28 -48.73
CA ARG A 50 11.62 18.31 -49.55
C ARG A 50 10.45 17.75 -50.34
N ALA A 51 10.64 16.60 -50.99
CA ALA A 51 9.60 15.96 -51.79
C ALA A 51 8.46 15.41 -50.91
N TYR A 52 8.75 15.00 -49.67
CA TYR A 52 7.74 14.66 -48.67
C TYR A 52 6.91 15.88 -48.25
N LEU A 53 7.56 17.03 -48.00
CA LEU A 53 6.91 18.29 -47.62
C LEU A 53 6.09 18.92 -48.76
N SER A 54 6.53 18.81 -50.01
CA SER A 54 5.77 19.28 -51.18
C SER A 54 4.63 18.34 -51.57
N GLY A 55 4.53 17.15 -50.94
CA GLY A 55 3.52 16.14 -51.27
C GLY A 55 3.86 15.30 -52.52
N GLU A 56 5.03 15.50 -53.12
CA GLU A 56 5.48 14.82 -54.35
C GLU A 56 6.02 13.41 -54.10
N LEU A 57 6.36 13.07 -52.85
CA LEU A 57 6.73 11.70 -52.47
C LEU A 57 5.47 10.82 -52.43
N ALA A 58 5.37 9.85 -53.34
CA ALA A 58 4.21 8.96 -53.50
C ALA A 58 4.57 7.47 -53.34
N GLY A 59 3.56 6.66 -53.00
CA GLY A 59 3.68 5.20 -52.89
C GLY A 59 4.55 4.73 -51.72
N ASN A 60 5.23 3.60 -51.90
CA ASN A 60 5.96 2.90 -50.82
C ASN A 60 7.05 3.75 -50.15
N ARG A 61 7.64 4.73 -50.86
CA ARG A 61 8.69 5.60 -50.28
C ARG A 61 8.13 6.61 -49.27
N ARG A 62 6.86 7.05 -49.45
CA ARG A 62 6.17 7.92 -48.49
C ARG A 62 5.85 7.17 -47.20
N LEU A 63 5.37 5.94 -47.32
CA LEU A 63 5.06 5.06 -46.18
C LEU A 63 6.31 4.75 -45.33
N LEU A 64 7.46 4.51 -45.96
CA LEU A 64 8.74 4.32 -45.27
C LEU A 64 9.22 5.61 -44.58
N MET A 65 8.96 6.78 -45.19
CA MET A 65 9.24 8.07 -44.56
C MET A 65 8.35 8.31 -43.33
N ASP A 66 7.06 8.02 -43.42
CA ASP A 66 6.09 8.16 -42.32
C ASP A 66 6.45 7.25 -41.14
N ASP A 67 6.78 5.98 -41.40
CA ASP A 67 7.23 5.04 -40.36
C ASP A 67 8.55 5.53 -39.71
N HIS A 68 9.51 6.00 -40.50
CA HIS A 68 10.78 6.51 -39.97
C HIS A 68 10.57 7.78 -39.11
N LEU A 69 9.74 8.74 -39.57
CA LEU A 69 9.43 9.97 -38.82
C LEU A 69 8.65 9.70 -37.53
N SER A 70 7.81 8.65 -37.50
CA SER A 70 7.12 8.24 -36.27
C SER A 70 8.10 7.76 -35.19
N ARG A 71 9.16 7.04 -35.58
CA ARG A 71 10.12 6.42 -34.67
C ARG A 71 11.37 7.27 -34.38
N CYS A 72 11.73 8.20 -35.27
CA CYS A 72 12.96 8.99 -35.16
C CYS A 72 12.70 10.46 -34.77
N PRO A 73 12.90 10.84 -33.49
CA PRO A 73 12.68 12.21 -33.04
C PRO A 73 13.65 13.23 -33.67
N ALA A 74 14.89 12.82 -34.00
CA ALA A 74 15.87 13.70 -34.65
C ALA A 74 15.43 14.12 -36.06
N CYS A 75 14.85 13.20 -36.85
CA CYS A 75 14.33 13.51 -38.19
C CYS A 75 13.05 14.36 -38.14
N ARG A 76 12.20 14.18 -37.11
CA ARG A 76 11.03 15.04 -36.87
C ARG A 76 11.42 16.49 -36.58
N VAL A 77 12.44 16.71 -35.75
CA VAL A 77 12.95 18.05 -35.44
C VAL A 77 13.50 18.73 -36.69
N SER A 78 14.30 18.01 -37.49
CA SER A 78 14.85 18.55 -38.75
C SER A 78 13.77 18.92 -39.78
N LEU A 79 12.67 18.15 -39.83
CA LEU A 79 11.53 18.43 -40.70
C LEU A 79 10.74 19.67 -40.23
N ALA A 80 10.55 19.85 -38.92
CA ALA A 80 9.87 21.00 -38.32
C ALA A 80 10.66 22.31 -38.52
N GLU A 81 11.99 22.24 -38.49
CA GLU A 81 12.86 23.37 -38.82
C GLU A 81 12.72 23.77 -40.30
N MET A 82 12.65 22.81 -41.22
CA MET A 82 12.42 23.10 -42.65
C MET A 82 11.02 23.64 -42.95
N LYS A 83 10.00 23.30 -42.14
CA LYS A 83 8.67 23.92 -42.20
C LYS A 83 8.63 25.35 -41.66
N GLY A 84 9.70 25.81 -41.00
CA GLY A 84 9.77 27.16 -40.45
C GLY A 84 8.87 27.39 -39.22
N GLU A 85 8.46 26.33 -38.53
CA GLU A 85 7.48 26.39 -37.43
C GLU A 85 8.05 26.97 -36.12
N ARG A 86 9.36 27.28 -36.06
CA ARG A 86 9.95 28.08 -34.98
C ARG A 86 9.86 29.57 -35.29
N ARG A 87 8.77 30.22 -34.90
CA ARG A 87 8.76 31.67 -34.63
C ARG A 87 9.15 31.92 -33.18
N VAL A 88 10.40 32.34 -32.96
CA VAL A 88 10.81 32.96 -31.70
C VAL A 88 10.03 34.28 -31.58
N VAL A 89 9.05 34.32 -30.68
CA VAL A 89 8.33 35.55 -30.35
C VAL A 89 9.13 36.31 -29.31
N ALA A 90 9.81 37.38 -29.74
CA ALA A 90 10.42 38.36 -28.84
C ALA A 90 9.32 39.22 -28.19
N MET A 91 9.31 39.30 -26.86
CA MET A 91 8.34 40.11 -26.11
C MET A 91 8.73 41.61 -26.19
N PRO A 92 7.82 42.52 -26.55
CA PRO A 92 8.16 43.93 -26.76
C PRO A 92 8.26 44.69 -25.42
N GLN A 93 9.33 45.48 -25.27
CA GLN A 93 9.45 46.46 -24.18
C GLN A 93 8.63 47.72 -24.48
N ARG A 94 7.86 48.20 -23.49
CA ARG A 94 7.36 49.59 -23.45
C ARG A 94 7.82 50.28 -22.18
N SER A 95 8.29 51.52 -22.36
CA SER A 95 8.97 52.36 -21.39
C SER A 95 8.05 53.42 -20.76
N SER A 96 8.35 53.75 -19.49
CA SER A 96 8.07 54.97 -18.69
C SER A 96 6.60 55.43 -18.49
N ARG A 97 6.14 55.92 -17.33
CA ARG A 97 6.80 56.80 -16.35
C ARG A 97 5.96 56.89 -15.04
N ARG A 98 6.65 56.96 -13.89
CA ARG A 98 6.34 57.60 -12.58
C ARG A 98 5.15 57.09 -11.73
N TRP A 99 5.46 56.49 -10.56
CA TRP A 99 5.34 57.16 -9.24
C TRP A 99 6.14 56.45 -8.12
N VAL A 100 7.11 57.18 -7.57
CA VAL A 100 7.62 57.25 -6.17
C VAL A 100 7.94 55.98 -5.36
N GLN A 101 9.25 55.66 -5.34
CA GLN A 101 10.15 55.54 -4.18
C GLN A 101 9.65 54.97 -2.84
N TRP A 102 9.61 53.65 -2.61
CA TRP A 102 9.79 53.03 -1.26
C TRP A 102 10.30 51.56 -1.39
N GLY A 103 11.32 51.30 -2.22
CA GLY A 103 11.72 49.92 -2.58
C GLY A 103 13.21 49.56 -2.48
N SER A 104 14.08 50.46 -2.03
CA SER A 104 15.55 50.24 -2.09
C SER A 104 16.12 49.38 -0.96
N LEU A 105 15.32 48.94 0.02
CA LEU A 105 15.76 48.01 1.08
C LEU A 105 15.40 46.54 0.81
N ALA A 106 14.39 46.28 -0.04
CA ALA A 106 13.95 44.91 -0.34
C ALA A 106 14.82 44.22 -1.42
N ALA A 107 15.37 44.98 -2.37
CA ALA A 107 16.19 44.42 -3.45
C ALA A 107 17.58 43.94 -2.97
N ALA A 108 18.16 44.59 -1.96
CA ALA A 108 19.42 44.15 -1.35
C ALA A 108 19.23 42.89 -0.49
N ALA A 109 18.09 42.77 0.21
CA ALA A 109 17.75 41.57 0.96
C ALA A 109 17.45 40.39 0.03
N ALA A 110 16.73 40.59 -1.07
CA ALA A 110 16.44 39.54 -2.04
C ALA A 110 17.70 39.00 -2.73
N LEU A 111 18.69 39.86 -3.03
CA LEU A 111 19.99 39.44 -3.55
C LEU A 111 20.83 38.71 -2.49
N LEU A 112 20.82 39.15 -1.23
CA LEU A 112 21.50 38.45 -0.13
C LEU A 112 20.88 37.08 0.16
N PHE A 113 19.54 36.98 0.15
CA PHE A 113 18.82 35.71 0.32
C PHE A 113 18.99 34.80 -0.89
N ALA A 114 19.03 35.32 -2.13
CA ALA A 114 19.30 34.52 -3.31
C ALA A 114 20.74 33.98 -3.31
N VAL A 115 21.72 34.78 -2.88
CA VAL A 115 23.13 34.34 -2.75
C VAL A 115 23.29 33.35 -1.59
N LEU A 116 22.61 33.55 -0.45
CA LEU A 116 22.60 32.59 0.67
C LEU A 116 21.86 31.28 0.34
N TYR A 117 20.81 31.34 -0.49
CA TYR A 117 20.02 30.18 -0.90
C TYR A 117 20.76 29.35 -1.97
N VAL A 118 21.39 30.00 -2.96
CA VAL A 118 22.20 29.32 -4.00
C VAL A 118 23.56 28.87 -3.45
N GLY A 119 24.12 29.56 -2.45
CA GLY A 119 25.37 29.18 -1.77
C GLY A 119 25.21 28.17 -0.63
N ARG A 120 23.99 27.71 -0.32
CA ARG A 120 23.68 26.90 0.86
C ARG A 120 24.45 25.57 0.87
N ASP A 121 24.45 24.81 -0.23
CA ASP A 121 25.18 23.52 -0.32
C ASP A 121 26.71 23.70 -0.28
N ALA A 122 27.22 24.79 -0.86
CA ALA A 122 28.64 25.11 -0.82
C ALA A 122 29.11 25.46 0.60
N ILE A 123 28.31 26.23 1.37
CA ILE A 123 28.60 26.58 2.76
C ILE A 123 28.44 25.36 3.69
N ASP A 124 27.45 24.48 3.42
CA ASP A 124 27.18 23.25 4.18
C ASP A 124 28.33 22.23 4.06
N SER A 125 29.00 22.18 2.89
CA SER A 125 30.21 21.37 2.68
C SER A 125 31.49 21.99 3.26
N MET A 126 31.60 23.33 3.23
CA MET A 126 32.80 24.06 3.72
C MET A 126 32.91 24.09 5.26
N MET A 127 31.81 23.89 5.98
CA MET A 127 31.78 23.83 7.46
C MET A 127 31.83 22.42 8.06
N ALA A 128 32.00 21.36 7.25
CA ALA A 128 32.14 20.00 7.73
C ALA A 128 33.53 19.79 8.42
N PRO A 129 33.61 19.15 9.59
CA PRO A 129 34.90 18.90 10.27
C PRO A 129 35.87 18.13 9.37
N GLY A 130 37.12 18.58 9.25
CA GLY A 130 38.16 17.88 8.50
C GLY A 130 38.55 16.55 9.17
N GLY A 131 38.67 15.48 8.38
CA GLY A 131 39.04 14.14 8.84
C GLY A 131 38.53 13.02 7.93
N PRO A 132 38.98 11.77 8.14
CA PRO A 132 38.51 10.62 7.37
C PRO A 132 37.01 10.42 7.56
N ARG A 133 36.27 10.11 6.49
CA ARG A 133 34.81 9.97 6.51
C ARG A 133 34.37 8.59 6.98
N ALA A 134 35.13 7.56 6.65
CA ALA A 134 34.98 6.21 7.17
C ALA A 134 36.35 5.56 7.36
N THR A 135 36.43 4.54 8.21
CA THR A 135 37.60 3.67 8.36
C THR A 135 37.19 2.22 8.13
N VAL A 136 38.04 1.44 7.48
CA VAL A 136 37.80 0.00 7.28
C VAL A 136 38.07 -0.70 8.62
N VAL A 137 37.06 -1.34 9.20
CA VAL A 137 37.21 -2.14 10.43
C VAL A 137 37.74 -3.52 10.09
N SER A 138 37.14 -4.16 9.10
CA SER A 138 37.57 -5.45 8.56
C SER A 138 37.18 -5.55 7.09
N ALA A 139 37.96 -6.31 6.33
CA ALA A 139 37.65 -6.69 4.96
C ALA A 139 37.98 -8.18 4.81
N ALA A 140 36.99 -8.97 4.40
CA ALA A 140 37.16 -10.36 4.03
C ALA A 140 37.02 -10.42 2.50
N GLY A 141 38.13 -10.69 1.79
CA GLY A 141 38.17 -10.60 0.32
C GLY A 141 38.62 -9.23 -0.20
N GLY A 142 38.49 -8.99 -1.50
CA GLY A 142 38.98 -7.77 -2.16
C GLY A 142 38.08 -6.56 -1.90
N LEU A 143 38.58 -5.57 -1.15
CA LEU A 143 38.00 -4.22 -1.03
C LEU A 143 38.87 -3.24 -1.82
N TYR A 144 38.28 -2.40 -2.66
CA TYR A 144 39.03 -1.50 -3.55
C TYR A 144 38.54 -0.05 -3.44
N ARG A 145 39.48 0.90 -3.47
CA ARG A 145 39.21 2.33 -3.70
C ARG A 145 39.32 2.63 -5.19
N LEU A 146 38.38 3.39 -5.74
CA LEU A 146 38.36 3.82 -7.13
C LEU A 146 38.43 5.35 -7.25
N PRO A 147 39.47 5.91 -7.92
CA PRO A 147 40.74 5.29 -8.30
C PRO A 147 41.67 5.17 -7.07
N GLY A 148 42.34 4.04 -6.85
CA GLY A 148 43.21 3.94 -5.66
C GLY A 148 43.72 2.57 -5.21
N GLY A 149 43.28 1.46 -5.81
CA GLY A 149 43.79 0.13 -5.48
C GLY A 149 43.13 -0.51 -4.24
N ALA A 150 43.67 -1.63 -3.76
CA ALA A 150 43.07 -2.38 -2.65
C ALA A 150 43.14 -1.62 -1.31
N LEU A 151 42.12 -1.80 -0.47
CA LEU A 151 41.99 -1.24 0.88
C LEU A 151 42.10 -2.36 1.92
N GLU A 152 43.01 -2.17 2.88
CA GLU A 152 43.20 -3.07 4.01
C GLU A 152 42.46 -2.56 5.26
N ALA A 153 42.30 -3.43 6.26
CA ALA A 153 41.77 -3.03 7.56
C ALA A 153 42.60 -1.89 8.18
N GLY A 154 41.92 -0.89 8.75
CA GLY A 154 42.52 0.34 9.27
C GLY A 154 42.69 1.46 8.24
N ALA A 155 42.46 1.20 6.95
CA ALA A 155 42.52 2.24 5.92
C ALA A 155 41.42 3.29 6.11
N SER A 156 41.78 4.56 5.90
CA SER A 156 40.86 5.69 5.96
C SER A 156 40.26 5.99 4.58
N ILE A 157 38.95 6.22 4.53
CA ILE A 157 38.20 6.58 3.32
C ILE A 157 37.83 8.06 3.39
N GLY A 158 38.27 8.81 2.39
CA GLY A 158 38.01 10.23 2.22
C GLY A 158 36.60 10.55 1.72
N GLU A 159 36.33 11.84 1.57
CA GLU A 159 35.04 12.31 1.05
C GLU A 159 34.91 12.03 -0.44
N LYS A 160 33.75 11.49 -0.87
CA LYS A 160 33.50 11.07 -2.26
C LYS A 160 34.49 10.03 -2.82
N GLU A 161 35.24 9.36 -1.96
CA GLU A 161 36.04 8.20 -2.37
C GLU A 161 35.13 7.00 -2.58
N LEU A 162 35.09 6.49 -3.82
CA LEU A 162 34.29 5.33 -4.18
C LEU A 162 34.97 4.06 -3.69
N VAL A 163 34.25 3.27 -2.91
CA VAL A 163 34.69 1.98 -2.38
C VAL A 163 33.87 0.88 -3.03
N ARG A 164 34.55 -0.19 -3.45
CA ARG A 164 33.96 -1.35 -4.11
C ARG A 164 34.41 -2.65 -3.46
N THR A 165 33.47 -3.53 -3.14
CA THR A 165 33.75 -4.93 -2.79
C THR A 165 33.77 -5.82 -4.04
N GLY A 166 34.74 -6.74 -4.10
CA GLY A 166 34.81 -7.78 -5.14
C GLY A 166 33.77 -8.89 -4.94
N PRO A 167 33.65 -9.82 -5.91
CA PRO A 167 32.84 -11.04 -5.73
C PRO A 167 33.36 -11.87 -4.55
N GLY A 168 32.46 -12.35 -3.71
CA GLY A 168 32.71 -13.10 -2.48
C GLY A 168 33.37 -12.28 -1.36
N ALA A 169 33.44 -10.94 -1.49
CA ALA A 169 34.08 -10.08 -0.52
C ALA A 169 33.08 -9.32 0.34
N HIS A 170 33.30 -9.28 1.66
CA HIS A 170 32.51 -8.51 2.61
C HIS A 170 33.40 -7.52 3.36
N ALA A 171 32.87 -6.36 3.71
CA ALA A 171 33.61 -5.37 4.48
C ALA A 171 32.75 -4.76 5.58
N VAL A 172 33.39 -4.40 6.69
CA VAL A 172 32.78 -3.62 7.77
C VAL A 172 33.45 -2.26 7.81
N LEU A 173 32.68 -1.21 7.59
CA LEU A 173 33.14 0.18 7.61
C LEU A 173 32.64 0.87 8.88
N ARG A 174 33.50 1.63 9.55
CA ARG A 174 33.12 2.50 10.65
C ARG A 174 33.14 3.94 10.17
N LEU A 175 31.98 4.56 10.17
CA LEU A 175 31.82 5.98 9.87
C LEU A 175 32.39 6.82 11.03
N ALA A 176 32.80 8.06 10.72
CA ALA A 176 33.38 8.96 11.73
C ALA A 176 32.40 9.39 12.85
N ASP A 177 31.10 9.19 12.67
CA ASP A 177 30.07 9.39 13.71
C ASP A 177 29.88 8.16 14.62
N GLY A 178 30.63 7.09 14.38
CA GLY A 178 30.53 5.82 15.11
C GLY A 178 29.56 4.82 14.49
N SER A 179 28.85 5.17 13.42
CA SER A 179 27.96 4.23 12.71
C SER A 179 28.78 3.11 12.07
N ILE A 180 28.25 1.89 12.10
CA ILE A 180 28.89 0.71 11.48
C ILE A 180 28.08 0.33 10.24
N VAL A 181 28.76 0.10 9.13
CA VAL A 181 28.16 -0.29 7.85
C VAL A 181 28.76 -1.62 7.43
N ASP A 182 27.96 -2.67 7.44
CA ASP A 182 28.32 -3.94 6.81
C ASP A 182 28.03 -3.82 5.32
N VAL A 183 28.99 -4.21 4.48
CA VAL A 183 28.99 -4.03 3.03
C VAL A 183 29.08 -5.40 2.39
N ASN A 184 28.10 -5.75 1.57
CA ASN A 184 28.02 -7.04 0.88
C ASN A 184 28.97 -7.11 -0.32
N GLU A 185 29.09 -8.28 -0.95
CA GLU A 185 29.84 -8.43 -2.19
C GLU A 185 29.28 -7.56 -3.33
N GLY A 186 30.13 -7.18 -4.28
CA GLY A 186 29.71 -6.42 -5.47
C GLY A 186 29.11 -5.03 -5.20
N THR A 187 29.31 -4.49 -4.00
CA THR A 187 28.71 -3.23 -3.53
C THR A 187 29.62 -2.06 -3.84
N GLU A 188 29.05 -0.98 -4.37
CA GLU A 188 29.75 0.29 -4.66
C GLU A 188 29.09 1.42 -3.89
N LEU A 189 29.85 2.09 -3.01
CA LEU A 189 29.36 3.21 -2.22
C LEU A 189 30.42 4.28 -2.01
N PHE A 190 29.99 5.50 -1.71
CA PHE A 190 30.86 6.55 -1.18
C PHE A 190 30.14 7.32 -0.08
N VAL A 191 30.91 8.03 0.75
CA VAL A 191 30.37 8.79 1.89
C VAL A 191 30.62 10.28 1.69
N THR A 192 29.60 11.08 1.97
CA THR A 192 29.67 12.54 2.04
C THR A 192 29.27 13.03 3.43
N ALA A 193 29.82 14.16 3.84
CA ALA A 193 29.48 14.80 5.09
C ALA A 193 29.05 16.25 4.82
N ALA A 194 27.93 16.66 5.38
CA ALA A 194 27.44 18.04 5.38
C ALA A 194 27.20 18.49 6.83
N TRP A 195 27.09 19.79 7.08
CA TRP A 195 26.70 20.31 8.39
C TRP A 195 25.23 19.96 8.74
N SER A 196 24.38 19.72 7.73
CA SER A 196 23.01 19.21 7.87
C SER A 196 22.88 17.69 8.17
N GLY A 197 23.95 16.90 7.99
CA GLY A 197 23.93 15.45 8.21
C GLY A 197 24.96 14.70 7.36
N ARG A 198 25.02 13.38 7.52
CA ARG A 198 25.93 12.50 6.77
C ARG A 198 25.14 11.69 5.76
N ALA A 199 25.71 11.47 4.57
CA ALA A 199 25.05 10.69 3.54
C ALA A 199 25.95 9.57 3.00
N ILE A 200 25.41 8.36 2.96
CA ILE A 200 25.98 7.21 2.27
C ILE A 200 25.31 7.14 0.91
N HIS A 201 26.08 7.31 -0.15
CA HIS A 201 25.59 7.16 -1.51
C HIS A 201 25.87 5.74 -1.98
N LEU A 202 24.82 4.93 -2.04
CA LEU A 202 24.87 3.54 -2.50
C LEU A 202 24.54 3.51 -3.99
N GLN A 203 25.54 3.21 -4.82
CA GLN A 203 25.37 3.16 -6.27
C GLN A 203 24.78 1.82 -6.72
N ARG A 204 25.19 0.73 -6.06
CA ARG A 204 24.71 -0.64 -6.27
C ARG A 204 25.17 -1.55 -5.12
N GLY A 205 24.48 -2.67 -4.93
CA GLY A 205 24.79 -3.69 -3.93
C GLY A 205 23.98 -3.52 -2.65
N ASP A 206 24.45 -4.14 -1.57
CA ASP A 206 23.70 -4.26 -0.32
C ASP A 206 24.53 -3.78 0.87
N VAL A 207 23.88 -3.03 1.75
CA VAL A 207 24.49 -2.54 2.99
C VAL A 207 23.55 -2.73 4.17
N ILE A 208 24.11 -3.06 5.33
CA ILE A 208 23.39 -3.01 6.61
C ILE A 208 24.03 -1.90 7.44
N VAL A 209 23.21 -0.93 7.84
CA VAL A 209 23.65 0.26 8.53
C VAL A 209 23.18 0.19 9.98
N ARG A 210 24.16 0.09 10.89
CA ARG A 210 23.98 0.31 12.33
C ARG A 210 24.28 1.78 12.61
N ALA A 211 23.25 2.62 12.50
CA ALA A 211 23.39 4.06 12.62
C ALA A 211 23.57 4.49 14.08
N ALA A 212 24.66 5.20 14.37
CA ALA A 212 24.86 5.81 15.68
C ALA A 212 23.86 6.96 15.90
N LYS A 213 23.45 7.16 17.16
CA LYS A 213 22.45 8.16 17.52
C LYS A 213 22.95 9.58 17.22
N GLN A 214 22.22 10.31 16.37
CA GLN A 214 22.58 11.67 15.98
C GLN A 214 21.94 12.70 16.93
N ARG A 215 22.74 13.57 17.56
CA ARG A 215 22.22 14.67 18.41
C ARG A 215 21.70 15.87 17.60
N ARG A 216 22.25 16.07 16.40
CA ARG A 216 21.85 17.08 15.40
C ARG A 216 22.01 16.47 14.01
N GLY A 217 21.05 16.70 13.11
CA GLY A 217 21.04 16.13 11.75
C GLY A 217 20.50 14.70 11.66
N HIS A 218 20.62 14.10 10.48
CA HIS A 218 20.21 12.73 10.17
C HIS A 218 21.33 11.98 9.44
N LEU A 219 21.40 10.65 9.60
CA LEU A 219 22.14 9.82 8.67
C LEU A 219 21.20 9.47 7.51
N ARG A 220 21.66 9.69 6.28
CA ARG A 220 20.89 9.40 5.07
C ARG A 220 21.58 8.31 4.26
N VAL A 221 20.83 7.36 3.73
CA VAL A 221 21.28 6.46 2.68
C VAL A 221 20.57 6.85 1.40
N LEU A 222 21.34 7.27 0.41
CA LEU A 222 20.89 7.75 -0.88
C LEU A 222 21.17 6.69 -1.93
N THR A 223 20.13 6.20 -2.58
CA THR A 223 20.23 5.37 -3.77
C THR A 223 19.76 6.20 -4.98
N ARG A 224 19.60 5.57 -6.15
CA ARG A 224 19.08 6.26 -7.34
C ARG A 224 17.64 6.72 -7.17
N ASP A 225 16.86 5.96 -6.41
CA ASP A 225 15.40 6.00 -6.36
C ASP A 225 14.84 5.87 -4.93
N SER A 226 15.67 5.86 -3.90
CA SER A 226 15.25 5.91 -2.49
C SER A 226 16.16 6.80 -1.66
N ILE A 227 15.55 7.53 -0.72
CA ILE A 227 16.21 8.24 0.37
C ILE A 227 15.73 7.66 1.70
N ALA A 228 16.62 6.98 2.43
CA ALA A 228 16.35 6.49 3.79
C ALA A 228 17.00 7.44 4.81
N SER A 229 16.22 8.03 5.71
CA SER A 229 16.66 9.03 6.69
C SER A 229 16.42 8.56 8.12
N VAL A 230 17.46 8.59 8.97
CA VAL A 230 17.43 7.99 10.31
C VAL A 230 18.13 8.84 11.38
N LYS A 231 17.76 8.63 12.65
CA LYS A 231 18.38 9.26 13.83
C LYS A 231 19.09 8.28 14.77
N GLY A 232 19.15 6.98 14.42
CA GLY A 232 19.78 5.91 15.18
C GLY A 232 18.95 4.63 15.11
N THR A 233 19.22 3.79 14.11
CA THR A 233 18.44 2.62 13.71
C THR A 233 19.34 1.54 13.11
N VAL A 234 18.85 0.30 13.05
CA VAL A 234 19.48 -0.79 12.32
C VAL A 234 18.58 -1.16 11.14
N PHE A 235 19.11 -1.02 9.93
CA PHE A 235 18.33 -1.25 8.71
C PHE A 235 19.23 -1.71 7.57
N ALA A 236 18.65 -2.48 6.65
CA ALA A 236 19.28 -2.92 5.43
C ALA A 236 18.82 -2.07 4.25
N VAL A 237 19.72 -1.79 3.30
CA VAL A 237 19.40 -1.14 2.03
C VAL A 237 20.05 -1.93 0.91
N SER A 238 19.23 -2.36 -0.04
CA SER A 238 19.64 -3.01 -1.27
C SER A 238 19.35 -2.10 -2.45
N ALA A 239 20.31 -1.94 -3.37
CA ALA A 239 20.15 -1.11 -4.56
C ALA A 239 20.71 -1.80 -5.80
N GLY A 240 19.90 -1.86 -6.87
CA GLY A 240 20.27 -2.52 -8.12
C GLY A 240 19.65 -1.89 -9.36
N MET A 241 19.72 -2.59 -10.49
CA MET A 241 19.14 -2.11 -11.75
C MET A 241 17.60 -2.11 -11.72
N GLY A 242 16.98 -2.98 -10.92
CA GLY A 242 15.53 -3.10 -10.83
C GLY A 242 14.85 -2.12 -9.87
N GLY A 243 15.64 -1.42 -9.05
CA GLY A 243 15.16 -0.53 -7.99
C GLY A 243 15.95 -0.68 -6.68
N SER A 244 15.40 -0.17 -5.58
CA SER A 244 15.96 -0.25 -4.24
C SER A 244 14.93 -0.69 -3.20
N VAL A 245 15.42 -1.37 -2.16
CA VAL A 245 14.62 -1.91 -1.04
C VAL A 245 15.26 -1.45 0.25
N VAL A 246 14.43 -0.97 1.18
CA VAL A 246 14.84 -0.54 2.52
C VAL A 246 14.08 -1.40 3.53
N SER A 247 14.80 -2.12 4.40
CA SER A 247 14.24 -3.07 5.36
C SER A 247 14.67 -2.70 6.78
N VAL A 248 13.73 -2.56 7.72
CA VAL A 248 14.02 -2.09 9.08
C VAL A 248 14.08 -3.26 10.05
N VAL A 249 15.24 -3.38 10.72
CA VAL A 249 15.47 -4.39 11.77
C VAL A 249 15.17 -3.79 13.14
N GLU A 250 15.58 -2.54 13.37
CA GLU A 250 15.42 -1.86 14.65
C GLU A 250 15.24 -0.34 14.47
N GLY A 251 14.32 0.24 15.23
CA GLY A 251 14.01 1.67 15.22
C GLY A 251 13.05 2.05 14.10
N SER A 252 13.12 3.29 13.61
CA SER A 252 12.21 3.84 12.60
C SER A 252 12.96 4.54 11.47
N VAL A 253 12.64 4.21 10.22
CA VAL A 253 13.31 4.76 9.04
C VAL A 253 12.30 5.52 8.18
N ALA A 254 12.55 6.81 7.94
CA ALA A 254 11.76 7.57 6.98
C ALA A 254 12.31 7.30 5.57
N VAL A 255 11.48 6.71 4.70
CA VAL A 255 11.83 6.35 3.33
C VAL A 255 11.05 7.21 2.35
N SER A 256 11.75 7.88 1.45
CA SER A 256 11.17 8.60 0.32
C SER A 256 11.56 7.92 -0.99
N GLN A 257 10.55 7.50 -1.75
CA GLN A 257 10.63 6.79 -3.02
C GLN A 257 9.72 7.48 -4.06
N PRO A 258 9.90 7.28 -5.38
CA PRO A 258 9.02 7.82 -6.40
C PRO A 258 7.54 7.49 -6.11
N GLY A 259 6.75 8.53 -5.83
CA GLY A 259 5.31 8.41 -5.56
C GLY A 259 4.94 7.95 -4.15
N SER A 260 5.90 7.79 -3.21
CA SER A 260 5.62 7.34 -1.85
C SER A 260 6.61 7.89 -0.81
N GLU A 261 6.09 8.34 0.33
CA GLU A 261 6.89 8.69 1.51
C GLU A 261 6.30 7.96 2.72
N VAL A 262 7.06 7.06 3.33
CA VAL A 262 6.59 6.13 4.36
C VAL A 262 7.57 6.09 5.52
N LEU A 263 7.04 6.03 6.74
CA LEU A 263 7.81 5.76 7.95
C LEU A 263 7.75 4.26 8.24
N LEU A 264 8.87 3.57 8.13
CA LEU A 264 8.97 2.13 8.37
C LEU A 264 9.32 1.82 9.83
N SER A 265 8.62 0.84 10.39
CA SER A 265 8.80 0.25 11.72
C SER A 265 9.58 -1.07 11.67
N PRO A 266 10.05 -1.62 12.80
CA PRO A 266 10.78 -2.89 12.82
C PRO A 266 9.97 -4.04 12.20
N GLY A 267 10.57 -4.79 11.29
CA GLY A 267 9.92 -5.87 10.52
C GLY A 267 9.24 -5.40 9.23
N GLU A 268 9.20 -4.09 8.96
CA GLU A 268 8.66 -3.53 7.73
C GLU A 268 9.74 -3.24 6.68
N GLN A 269 9.30 -3.14 5.43
CA GLN A 269 10.16 -2.77 4.30
C GLN A 269 9.41 -1.87 3.31
N ALA A 270 10.17 -1.11 2.52
CA ALA A 270 9.67 -0.38 1.36
C ALA A 270 10.56 -0.64 0.14
N ALA A 271 9.94 -0.98 -0.99
CA ALA A 271 10.62 -1.21 -2.25
C ALA A 271 10.16 -0.19 -3.29
N SER A 272 11.10 0.44 -4.00
CA SER A 272 10.79 1.38 -5.09
C SER A 272 10.10 0.70 -6.27
N ASN A 273 10.21 -0.63 -6.35
CA ASN A 273 9.47 -1.49 -7.27
C ASN A 273 8.85 -2.64 -6.46
N PRO A 274 7.52 -2.83 -6.49
CA PRO A 274 6.84 -3.91 -5.75
C PRO A 274 7.37 -5.31 -6.05
N ALA A 275 7.91 -5.54 -7.26
CA ALA A 275 8.51 -6.82 -7.65
C ALA A 275 9.83 -7.15 -6.90
N LEU A 276 10.39 -6.16 -6.18
CA LEU A 276 11.61 -6.31 -5.36
C LEU A 276 11.30 -6.50 -3.87
N ALA A 277 10.03 -6.52 -3.46
CA ALA A 277 9.67 -6.76 -2.07
C ALA A 277 10.15 -8.15 -1.63
N THR A 278 11.06 -8.20 -0.66
CA THR A 278 11.65 -9.43 -0.10
C THR A 278 11.18 -9.60 1.35
N SER A 279 11.90 -10.32 2.19
CA SER A 279 11.66 -10.33 3.65
C SER A 279 12.79 -9.59 4.35
N VAL A 280 12.55 -9.01 5.52
CA VAL A 280 13.61 -8.34 6.30
C VAL A 280 14.72 -9.35 6.64
N GLU A 281 14.34 -10.60 6.85
CA GLU A 281 15.21 -11.76 7.09
C GLU A 281 16.14 -12.05 5.90
N GLU A 282 15.61 -12.02 4.68
CA GLU A 282 16.41 -12.20 3.46
C GLU A 282 17.37 -11.03 3.23
N ALA A 283 16.93 -9.80 3.54
CA ALA A 283 17.75 -8.60 3.42
C ALA A 283 18.96 -8.58 4.39
N VAL A 284 18.88 -9.32 5.50
CA VAL A 284 19.97 -9.43 6.49
C VAL A 284 20.73 -10.76 6.45
N ALA A 285 20.27 -11.75 5.67
CA ALA A 285 20.77 -13.13 5.70
C ALA A 285 22.26 -13.27 5.33
N TRP A 286 22.79 -12.39 4.49
CA TRP A 286 24.20 -12.37 4.09
C TRP A 286 25.11 -11.74 5.15
N SER A 287 24.53 -11.06 6.16
CA SER A 287 25.31 -10.41 7.21
C SER A 287 26.07 -11.43 8.03
N PRO A 288 27.32 -11.13 8.44
CA PRO A 288 28.01 -11.88 9.48
C PRO A 288 27.23 -11.96 10.82
N SER A 289 26.23 -11.10 11.04
CA SER A 289 25.36 -11.08 12.22
C SER A 289 23.93 -11.63 11.94
N ALA A 290 23.69 -12.32 10.83
CA ALA A 290 22.36 -12.79 10.42
C ALA A 290 21.66 -13.70 11.46
N GLU A 291 22.40 -14.66 12.03
CA GLU A 291 21.86 -15.58 13.05
C GLU A 291 21.37 -14.84 14.31
N GLU A 292 22.01 -13.72 14.66
CA GLU A 292 21.64 -12.89 15.80
C GLU A 292 20.28 -12.19 15.57
N TYR A 293 20.07 -11.61 14.37
CA TYR A 293 18.83 -10.94 14.03
C TYR A 293 17.63 -11.91 13.92
N LEU A 294 17.84 -13.06 13.30
CA LEU A 294 16.79 -14.10 13.19
C LEU A 294 16.40 -14.67 14.56
N ALA A 295 17.36 -14.80 15.47
CA ALA A 295 17.09 -15.26 16.83
C ALA A 295 16.27 -14.25 17.65
N ILE A 296 16.48 -12.94 17.44
CA ILE A 296 15.65 -11.89 18.05
C ILE A 296 14.22 -11.96 17.52
N LEU A 297 14.05 -12.05 16.19
CA LEU A 297 12.73 -12.11 15.54
C LEU A 297 11.94 -13.35 15.98
N ALA A 298 12.57 -14.53 16.02
CA ALA A 298 11.93 -15.76 16.48
C ALA A 298 11.46 -15.66 17.95
N SER A 299 12.20 -14.95 18.80
CA SER A 299 11.85 -14.75 20.20
C SER A 299 10.66 -13.80 20.36
N LEU A 300 10.57 -12.76 19.52
CA LEU A 300 9.42 -11.85 19.48
C LEU A 300 8.13 -12.57 19.06
N VAL A 301 8.19 -13.42 18.02
CA VAL A 301 7.05 -14.24 17.59
C VAL A 301 6.58 -15.20 18.69
N LYS A 302 7.52 -15.77 19.46
CA LYS A 302 7.20 -16.66 20.59
C LYS A 302 6.49 -15.89 21.72
N ILE A 303 6.95 -14.69 22.05
CA ILE A 303 6.30 -13.80 23.03
C ILE A 303 4.89 -13.45 22.56
N GLU A 304 4.72 -13.06 21.30
CA GLU A 304 3.41 -12.73 20.70
C GLU A 304 2.44 -13.90 20.84
N ARG A 305 2.87 -15.13 20.52
CA ARG A 305 2.02 -16.32 20.64
C ARG A 305 1.60 -16.60 22.08
N GLN A 306 2.55 -16.54 23.01
CA GLN A 306 2.28 -16.76 24.44
C GLN A 306 1.38 -15.67 25.03
N LEU A 307 1.51 -14.43 24.54
CA LEU A 307 0.62 -13.35 24.93
C LEU A 307 -0.78 -13.57 24.37
N ALA A 308 -0.89 -13.98 23.12
CA ALA A 308 -2.17 -14.27 22.46
C ALA A 308 -2.94 -15.42 23.12
N GLU A 309 -2.25 -16.42 23.67
CA GLU A 309 -2.88 -17.53 24.43
C GLU A 309 -3.49 -17.06 25.76
N ASN A 310 -2.93 -16.01 26.36
CA ASN A 310 -3.22 -15.53 27.71
C ASN A 310 -3.97 -14.17 27.74
N LEU A 311 -4.31 -13.59 26.59
CA LEU A 311 -5.12 -12.38 26.52
C LEU A 311 -6.47 -12.61 27.24
N PRO A 312 -6.96 -11.62 28.02
CA PRO A 312 -8.25 -11.74 28.67
C PRO A 312 -9.35 -12.01 27.64
N ARG A 313 -9.99 -13.18 27.74
CA ARG A 313 -11.15 -13.55 26.89
C ARG A 313 -12.47 -13.04 27.47
N ASP A 314 -12.39 -12.19 28.49
CA ASP A 314 -13.55 -11.72 29.22
C ASP A 314 -14.34 -10.75 28.33
N MET A 315 -15.43 -11.28 27.79
CA MET A 315 -16.38 -10.52 27.00
C MET A 315 -17.14 -9.58 27.92
N ARG A 316 -16.94 -8.26 27.75
CA ARG A 316 -17.62 -7.24 28.55
C ARG A 316 -19.09 -7.22 28.19
N THR A 317 -19.96 -7.37 29.19
CA THR A 317 -21.42 -7.40 29.01
C THR A 317 -22.10 -6.06 29.30
N THR A 318 -21.36 -5.12 29.90
CA THR A 318 -21.80 -3.78 30.26
C THR A 318 -20.62 -2.82 30.18
N SER A 319 -20.87 -1.54 29.87
CA SER A 319 -19.89 -0.45 29.96
C SER A 319 -20.31 0.56 31.00
N ALA A 320 -19.40 0.89 31.93
CA ALA A 320 -19.62 1.96 32.89
C ALA A 320 -19.38 3.34 32.26
N LEU A 321 -18.68 3.40 31.14
CA LEU A 321 -18.34 4.65 30.45
C LEU A 321 -19.45 5.10 29.48
N LEU A 322 -20.33 4.20 29.07
CA LEU A 322 -21.48 4.52 28.21
C LEU A 322 -22.42 5.57 28.84
N SER A 323 -22.54 5.62 30.16
CA SER A 323 -23.34 6.63 30.86
C SER A 323 -22.76 8.05 30.81
N TYR A 324 -21.50 8.21 30.39
CA TYR A 324 -20.83 9.50 30.29
C TYR A 324 -20.81 10.04 28.85
N LEU A 325 -21.48 9.35 27.90
CA LEU A 325 -21.48 9.75 26.51
C LEU A 325 -21.99 11.19 26.32
N PRO A 326 -21.24 12.05 25.60
CA PRO A 326 -21.67 13.43 25.30
C PRO A 326 -22.83 13.44 24.27
N PRO A 327 -23.57 14.55 24.15
CA PRO A 327 -24.58 14.71 23.12
C PRO A 327 -23.91 14.84 21.76
N GLY A 328 -24.55 14.30 20.72
CA GLY A 328 -23.98 14.33 19.36
C GLY A 328 -22.73 13.46 19.20
N ALA A 329 -22.55 12.44 20.04
CA ALA A 329 -21.50 11.44 19.86
C ALA A 329 -21.65 10.75 18.49
N VAL A 330 -20.55 10.72 17.75
CA VAL A 330 -20.49 10.20 16.38
C VAL A 330 -19.67 8.93 16.31
N VAL A 331 -18.51 8.90 17.00
CA VAL A 331 -17.66 7.73 17.14
C VAL A 331 -17.65 7.27 18.59
N TYR A 332 -17.73 5.96 18.82
CA TYR A 332 -17.48 5.32 20.10
C TYR A 332 -16.60 4.08 19.90
N GLY A 333 -15.36 4.15 20.35
CA GLY A 333 -14.43 3.03 20.44
C GLY A 333 -14.27 2.60 21.89
N ALA A 334 -14.24 1.30 22.17
CA ALA A 334 -14.00 0.77 23.50
C ALA A 334 -13.06 -0.43 23.44
N VAL A 335 -11.95 -0.33 24.16
CA VAL A 335 -10.93 -1.38 24.24
C VAL A 335 -10.78 -1.84 25.69
N PRO A 336 -10.42 -3.11 25.92
CA PRO A 336 -10.06 -3.56 27.26
C PRO A 336 -8.77 -2.85 27.69
N ASN A 337 -8.68 -2.54 28.98
CA ASN A 337 -7.43 -2.03 29.54
C ASN A 337 -6.41 -3.18 29.64
N LEU A 338 -5.42 -3.16 28.74
CA LEU A 338 -4.39 -4.19 28.64
C LEU A 338 -3.21 -3.97 29.62
N GLY A 339 -3.33 -3.07 30.61
CA GLY A 339 -2.24 -2.76 31.54
C GLY A 339 -1.66 -3.99 32.26
N GLY A 340 -2.51 -4.95 32.65
CA GLY A 340 -2.06 -6.23 33.20
C GLY A 340 -1.31 -7.11 32.19
N THR A 341 -1.76 -7.10 30.93
CA THR A 341 -1.15 -7.84 29.81
C THR A 341 0.22 -7.28 29.43
N LEU A 342 0.42 -5.95 29.52
CA LEU A 342 1.71 -5.31 29.27
C LEU A 342 2.77 -5.79 30.28
N GLY A 343 2.39 -5.96 31.55
CA GLY A 343 3.27 -6.55 32.56
C GLY A 343 3.61 -8.02 32.27
N GLN A 344 2.66 -8.80 31.77
CA GLN A 344 2.92 -10.19 31.34
C GLN A 344 3.85 -10.24 30.12
N ALA A 345 3.65 -9.36 29.13
CA ALA A 345 4.52 -9.24 27.97
C ALA A 345 5.96 -8.89 28.38
N LEU A 346 6.12 -7.98 29.35
CA LEU A 346 7.41 -7.63 29.93
C LEU A 346 8.06 -8.84 30.61
N GLY A 347 7.31 -9.60 31.41
CA GLY A 347 7.78 -10.83 32.04
C GLY A 347 8.19 -11.92 31.04
N LEU A 348 7.41 -12.10 29.96
CA LEU A 348 7.75 -13.03 28.86
C LEU A 348 9.01 -12.58 28.11
N ALA A 349 9.19 -11.27 27.91
CA ALA A 349 10.41 -10.71 27.34
C ALA A 349 11.61 -10.91 28.27
N GLU A 350 11.46 -10.71 29.59
CA GLU A 350 12.52 -11.02 30.57
C GLU A 350 12.89 -12.50 30.57
N GLN A 351 11.90 -13.39 30.48
CA GLN A 351 12.12 -14.83 30.34
C GLN A 351 12.86 -15.16 29.05
N GLN A 352 12.43 -14.62 27.89
CA GLN A 352 13.13 -14.83 26.62
C GLN A 352 14.54 -14.24 26.64
N SER A 353 14.76 -13.14 27.37
CA SER A 353 16.08 -12.56 27.61
C SER A 353 17.01 -13.48 28.37
N ALA A 354 16.49 -14.36 29.22
CA ALA A 354 17.28 -15.37 29.92
C ALA A 354 17.50 -16.64 29.07
N GLU A 355 16.53 -17.00 28.23
CA GLU A 355 16.54 -18.22 27.40
C GLU A 355 17.33 -18.06 26.08
N ASN A 356 17.34 -16.86 25.49
CA ASN A 356 17.99 -16.60 24.20
C ASN A 356 19.04 -15.49 24.35
N ALA A 357 20.32 -15.83 24.12
CA ALA A 357 21.44 -14.92 24.30
C ALA A 357 21.40 -13.71 23.35
N ALA A 358 20.98 -13.89 22.09
CA ALA A 358 20.86 -12.80 21.12
C ALA A 358 19.72 -11.85 21.50
N PHE A 359 18.57 -12.39 21.87
CA PHE A 359 17.45 -11.60 22.40
C PHE A 359 17.81 -10.91 23.71
N GLY A 360 18.54 -11.57 24.62
CA GLY A 360 19.03 -10.99 25.87
C GLY A 360 20.01 -9.83 25.65
N ALA A 361 20.89 -9.93 24.65
CA ALA A 361 21.79 -8.82 24.28
C ALA A 361 21.00 -7.61 23.74
N TRP A 362 20.03 -7.86 22.85
CA TRP A 362 19.14 -6.81 22.33
C TRP A 362 18.24 -6.21 23.41
N TRP A 363 17.63 -7.03 24.26
CA TRP A 363 16.73 -6.58 25.32
C TRP A 363 17.45 -5.67 26.32
N ASN A 364 18.73 -5.92 26.57
CA ASN A 364 19.60 -5.10 27.42
C ASN A 364 20.33 -3.95 26.69
N SER A 365 20.09 -3.78 25.40
CA SER A 365 20.56 -2.63 24.64
C SER A 365 19.83 -1.34 25.04
N GLU A 366 20.33 -0.19 24.58
CA GLU A 366 19.66 1.11 24.79
C GLU A 366 18.23 1.11 24.24
N THR A 367 17.96 0.38 23.16
CA THR A 367 16.63 0.29 22.53
C THR A 367 15.68 -0.57 23.34
N GLY A 368 16.14 -1.73 23.83
CA GLY A 368 15.35 -2.55 24.75
C GLY A 368 15.06 -1.82 26.06
N LEU A 369 16.01 -1.03 26.58
CA LEU A 369 15.78 -0.15 27.73
C LEU A 369 14.76 0.96 27.47
N ARG A 370 14.74 1.55 26.26
CA ARG A 370 13.70 2.53 25.87
C ARG A 370 12.33 1.89 25.71
N LEU A 371 12.26 0.72 25.10
CA LEU A 371 11.01 -0.03 24.98
C LEU A 371 10.45 -0.33 26.36
N ARG A 372 11.29 -0.78 27.30
CA ARG A 372 10.94 -0.93 28.72
C ARG A 372 10.43 0.37 29.32
N GLN A 373 11.14 1.49 29.14
CA GLN A 373 10.68 2.79 29.64
C GLN A 373 9.32 3.22 29.07
N ILE A 374 9.04 2.96 27.79
CA ILE A 374 7.76 3.27 27.16
C ILE A 374 6.66 2.37 27.74
N VAL A 375 6.92 1.07 27.81
CA VAL A 375 5.99 0.08 28.39
C VAL A 375 5.70 0.43 29.86
N ASP A 376 6.73 0.75 30.65
CA ASP A 376 6.60 1.15 32.05
C ASP A 376 5.77 2.44 32.22
N ARG A 377 5.94 3.44 31.34
CA ARG A 377 5.14 4.68 31.35
C ARG A 377 3.67 4.40 31.00
N VAL A 378 3.41 3.54 30.02
CA VAL A 378 2.04 3.15 29.66
C VAL A 378 1.43 2.28 30.75
N GLN A 379 2.22 1.41 31.39
CA GLN A 379 1.80 0.56 32.50
C GLN A 379 1.48 1.38 33.76
N SER A 380 2.24 2.43 34.05
CA SER A 380 2.02 3.28 35.22
C SER A 380 0.67 4.00 35.17
N VAL A 381 0.25 4.44 33.98
CA VAL A 381 -1.08 5.03 33.77
C VAL A 381 -2.15 3.95 33.72
N SER A 382 -1.98 2.92 32.89
CA SER A 382 -3.02 1.88 32.70
C SER A 382 -3.35 1.11 33.98
N SER A 383 -2.40 0.87 34.88
CA SER A 383 -2.64 0.22 36.18
C SER A 383 -3.51 1.06 37.15
N LEU A 384 -3.65 2.35 36.88
CA LEU A 384 -4.45 3.30 37.67
C LEU A 384 -5.82 3.58 37.02
N LEU A 385 -6.14 2.89 35.92
CA LEU A 385 -7.41 2.96 35.22
C LEU A 385 -8.23 1.69 35.46
N GLY A 386 -9.55 1.78 35.31
CA GLY A 386 -10.43 0.61 35.29
C GLY A 386 -10.22 -0.26 34.05
N ASP A 387 -11.00 -1.33 33.94
CA ASP A 387 -10.79 -2.39 32.92
C ASP A 387 -11.16 -1.98 31.48
N GLU A 388 -11.62 -0.74 31.28
CA GLU A 388 -12.13 -0.23 30.01
C GLU A 388 -11.59 1.17 29.74
N ILE A 389 -11.13 1.36 28.49
CA ILE A 389 -10.77 2.66 27.93
C ILE A 389 -11.70 2.92 26.74
N VAL A 390 -12.37 4.06 26.74
CA VAL A 390 -13.28 4.51 25.69
C VAL A 390 -12.68 5.70 24.94
N PHE A 391 -12.68 5.62 23.62
CA PHE A 391 -12.42 6.72 22.70
C PHE A 391 -13.76 7.19 22.15
N CYS A 392 -14.03 8.48 22.18
CA CYS A 392 -15.28 9.04 21.67
C CYS A 392 -14.97 10.30 20.88
N ALA A 393 -15.70 10.52 19.79
CA ALA A 393 -15.74 11.82 19.12
C ALA A 393 -17.18 12.30 19.07
N ALA A 394 -17.40 13.60 19.32
CA ALA A 394 -18.72 14.21 19.29
C ALA A 394 -18.72 15.47 18.42
N SER A 395 -19.84 15.72 17.75
CA SER A 395 -20.03 16.93 16.95
C SER A 395 -21.07 17.85 17.63
N PRO A 396 -20.64 18.98 18.23
CA PRO A 396 -21.54 20.00 18.77
C PRO A 396 -22.32 20.78 17.69
N GLY A 397 -22.11 20.50 16.40
CA GLY A 397 -22.86 21.10 15.29
C GLY A 397 -22.18 22.27 14.57
N SER A 398 -20.93 22.61 14.91
CA SER A 398 -20.11 23.64 14.24
C SER A 398 -19.18 23.09 13.14
N GLY A 399 -19.27 21.80 12.80
CA GLY A 399 -18.32 21.11 11.92
C GLY A 399 -16.97 20.78 12.59
N GLU A 400 -16.82 21.10 13.87
CA GLU A 400 -15.63 20.77 14.67
C GLU A 400 -15.88 19.50 15.48
N GLU A 401 -15.03 18.50 15.34
CA GLU A 401 -15.09 17.28 16.16
C GLU A 401 -14.37 17.47 17.49
N VAL A 402 -15.00 16.99 18.56
CA VAL A 402 -14.42 16.98 19.91
C VAL A 402 -14.01 15.54 20.25
N PRO A 403 -12.74 15.15 20.01
CA PRO A 403 -12.23 13.85 20.42
C PRO A 403 -11.99 13.84 21.94
N MET A 404 -12.32 12.72 22.57
CA MET A 404 -12.08 12.49 23.99
C MET A 404 -11.75 11.03 24.28
N VAL A 405 -10.87 10.82 25.24
CA VAL A 405 -10.55 9.51 25.82
C VAL A 405 -11.06 9.49 27.26
N MET A 406 -11.84 8.47 27.60
CA MET A 406 -12.45 8.29 28.90
C MET A 406 -11.98 6.97 29.52
N ALA A 407 -11.72 6.98 30.81
CA ALA A 407 -11.43 5.77 31.57
C ALA A 407 -11.91 5.92 33.01
N ARG A 408 -12.39 4.84 33.62
CA ARG A 408 -12.77 4.84 35.04
C ARG A 408 -11.52 5.01 35.91
N VAL A 409 -11.65 5.77 36.99
CA VAL A 409 -10.59 5.91 38.01
C VAL A 409 -11.00 5.12 39.26
N PRO A 410 -10.18 4.17 39.73
CA PRO A 410 -10.42 3.50 41.00
C PRO A 410 -10.39 4.50 42.17
N SER A 411 -11.28 4.33 43.14
CA SER A 411 -11.42 5.27 44.26
C SER A 411 -10.10 5.50 45.01
N GLY A 412 -9.78 6.77 45.29
CA GLY A 412 -8.55 7.16 46.00
C GLY A 412 -7.28 7.22 45.15
N ARG A 413 -7.34 6.93 43.84
CA ARG A 413 -6.16 6.96 42.93
C ARG A 413 -6.01 8.27 42.15
N ARG A 414 -6.89 9.26 42.36
CA ARG A 414 -6.91 10.53 41.62
C ARG A 414 -5.54 11.24 41.53
N ALA A 415 -4.90 11.46 42.68
CA ALA A 415 -3.63 12.19 42.74
C ALA A 415 -2.47 11.41 42.09
N GLU A 416 -2.48 10.09 42.25
CA GLU A 416 -1.50 9.18 41.66
C GLU A 416 -1.63 9.15 40.13
N LEU A 417 -2.88 9.07 39.61
CA LEU A 417 -3.16 9.09 38.18
C LEU A 417 -2.77 10.43 37.54
N ALA A 418 -3.09 11.56 38.17
CA ALA A 418 -2.67 12.87 37.68
C ALA A 418 -1.13 12.96 37.57
N SER A 419 -0.42 12.52 38.60
CA SER A 419 1.05 12.47 38.56
C SER A 419 1.59 11.51 37.49
N ALA A 420 0.93 10.37 37.26
CA ALA A 420 1.33 9.41 36.24
C ALA A 420 1.10 9.95 34.82
N LEU A 421 -0.01 10.66 34.58
CA LEU A 421 -0.32 11.32 33.31
C LEU A 421 0.70 12.42 32.99
N ASP A 422 1.08 13.24 33.96
CA ASP A 422 2.16 14.23 33.79
C ASP A 422 3.48 13.55 33.43
N GLY A 423 3.78 12.40 34.03
CA GLY A 423 4.96 11.59 33.74
C GLY A 423 4.93 10.89 32.38
N LEU A 424 3.75 10.50 31.88
CA LEU A 424 3.58 9.82 30.58
C LEU A 424 4.10 10.70 29.43
N PHE A 425 3.75 11.99 29.46
CA PHE A 425 4.15 12.97 28.44
C PHE A 425 5.45 13.71 28.79
N ALA A 426 6.07 13.43 29.94
CA ALA A 426 7.32 14.05 30.33
C ALA A 426 8.48 13.63 29.39
N GLY A 427 9.12 14.62 28.77
CA GLY A 427 10.32 14.43 27.95
C GLY A 427 10.09 14.00 26.49
N THR A 428 8.85 14.01 26.00
CA THR A 428 8.52 13.73 24.58
C THR A 428 8.77 14.94 23.67
N GLY A 429 8.87 16.16 24.22
CA GLY A 429 9.04 17.40 23.46
C GLY A 429 7.73 17.96 22.89
N GLU A 430 6.60 17.28 23.13
CA GLU A 430 5.26 17.71 22.76
C GLU A 430 4.48 18.17 24.00
N PRO A 431 3.58 19.16 23.88
CA PRO A 431 2.72 19.55 24.98
C PRO A 431 1.78 18.40 25.37
N ALA A 432 1.69 18.10 26.67
CA ALA A 432 0.76 17.09 27.17
C ALA A 432 -0.68 17.46 26.78
N PRO A 433 -1.49 16.49 26.30
CA PRO A 433 -2.88 16.75 26.00
C PRO A 433 -3.61 17.18 27.28
N PRO A 434 -4.51 18.17 27.20
CA PRO A 434 -5.27 18.61 28.35
C PRO A 434 -6.15 17.46 28.86
N TYR A 435 -6.08 17.23 30.17
CA TYR A 435 -6.81 16.18 30.85
C TYR A 435 -7.52 16.69 32.11
N SER A 436 -8.54 15.96 32.53
CA SER A 436 -9.23 16.12 33.79
C SER A 436 -9.42 14.77 34.44
N VAL A 437 -9.07 14.68 35.73
CA VAL A 437 -9.30 13.50 36.56
C VAL A 437 -10.32 13.91 37.61
N SER A 438 -11.44 13.21 37.74
CA SER A 438 -12.41 13.31 38.84
C SER A 438 -12.14 12.20 39.89
N GLU A 439 -13.04 11.99 40.85
CA GLU A 439 -12.95 10.85 41.78
C GLU A 439 -13.14 9.49 41.09
N ASP A 440 -13.76 9.50 39.90
CA ASP A 440 -14.34 8.30 39.30
C ASP A 440 -14.12 8.20 37.77
N LEU A 441 -13.66 9.27 37.12
CA LEU A 441 -13.50 9.38 35.67
C LEU A 441 -12.25 10.19 35.30
N MET A 442 -11.52 9.70 34.32
CA MET A 442 -10.50 10.43 33.59
C MET A 442 -11.06 10.82 32.23
N VAL A 443 -10.85 12.07 31.82
CA VAL A 443 -11.17 12.58 30.48
C VAL A 443 -9.94 13.28 29.91
N VAL A 444 -9.51 12.89 28.72
CA VAL A 444 -8.41 13.52 27.96
C VAL A 444 -8.97 14.01 26.63
N SER A 445 -8.58 15.20 26.19
CA SER A 445 -8.98 15.73 24.88
C SER A 445 -7.78 16.38 24.17
N ASN A 446 -7.96 16.78 22.91
CA ASN A 446 -6.90 17.36 22.08
C ASN A 446 -6.63 18.86 22.37
N SER A 447 -7.58 19.58 22.95
CA SER A 447 -7.44 21.02 23.25
C SER A 447 -8.16 21.42 24.54
N PRO A 448 -7.74 22.51 25.23
CA PRO A 448 -8.39 22.93 26.47
C PRO A 448 -9.85 23.34 26.27
N SER A 449 -10.20 23.90 25.10
CA SER A 449 -11.58 24.22 24.73
C SER A 449 -12.41 22.95 24.57
N ASN A 450 -11.86 21.92 23.93
CA ASN A 450 -12.55 20.65 23.71
C ASN A 450 -12.72 19.87 25.02
N LEU A 451 -11.71 19.89 25.90
CA LEU A 451 -11.83 19.34 27.24
C LEU A 451 -12.92 20.05 28.06
N ALA A 452 -12.94 21.38 28.05
CA ALA A 452 -13.96 22.16 28.77
C ALA A 452 -15.37 21.87 28.25
N TRP A 453 -15.53 21.76 26.92
CA TRP A 453 -16.78 21.36 26.32
C TRP A 453 -17.19 19.93 26.72
N ALA A 454 -16.28 18.97 26.61
CA ALA A 454 -16.53 17.57 26.95
C ALA A 454 -17.04 17.44 28.40
N LEU A 455 -16.32 18.04 29.35
CA LEU A 455 -16.69 18.03 30.78
C LEU A 455 -18.05 18.68 31.05
N GLY A 456 -18.41 19.73 30.32
CA GLY A 456 -19.70 20.40 30.45
C GLY A 456 -20.89 19.60 29.92
N HIS A 457 -20.64 18.58 29.08
CA HIS A 457 -21.67 17.84 28.36
C HIS A 457 -21.67 16.33 28.62
N LEU A 458 -20.82 15.82 29.51
CA LEU A 458 -20.78 14.41 29.88
C LEU A 458 -22.17 13.88 30.30
N GLY A 459 -22.51 12.71 29.77
CA GLY A 459 -23.73 11.97 30.09
C GLY A 459 -25.02 12.50 29.47
N GLN A 460 -25.01 13.69 28.83
CA GLN A 460 -26.21 14.21 28.16
C GLN A 460 -26.60 13.37 26.93
N GLY A 461 -25.67 12.60 26.36
CA GLY A 461 -25.90 11.66 25.25
C GLY A 461 -26.22 10.23 25.67
N ALA A 462 -26.22 9.90 26.96
CA ALA A 462 -26.43 8.53 27.45
C ALA A 462 -27.84 7.97 27.12
N GLY A 463 -28.84 8.85 26.94
CA GLY A 463 -30.19 8.48 26.52
C GLY A 463 -30.41 8.42 25.00
N SER A 464 -29.36 8.61 24.20
CA SER A 464 -29.48 8.61 22.73
C SER A 464 -29.78 7.22 22.15
N ALA A 465 -30.38 7.19 20.96
CA ALA A 465 -30.57 5.94 20.22
C ALA A 465 -29.24 5.23 19.91
N PHE A 466 -28.16 5.99 19.70
CA PHE A 466 -26.82 5.46 19.48
C PHE A 466 -26.27 4.78 20.75
N ALA A 467 -26.39 5.43 21.92
CA ALA A 467 -26.01 4.83 23.20
C ALA A 467 -26.81 3.54 23.49
N ALA A 468 -28.11 3.52 23.22
CA ALA A 468 -28.94 2.32 23.36
C ALA A 468 -28.46 1.19 22.43
N ALA A 469 -28.12 1.51 21.18
CA ALA A 469 -27.60 0.53 20.22
C ALA A 469 -26.25 -0.06 20.65
N ILE A 470 -25.33 0.77 21.19
CA ILE A 470 -24.07 0.32 21.79
C ILE A 470 -24.34 -0.58 23.02
N GLY A 471 -25.31 -0.22 23.87
CA GLY A 471 -25.71 -1.02 25.02
C GLY A 471 -26.19 -2.43 24.63
N GLU A 472 -26.93 -2.57 23.52
CA GLU A 472 -27.33 -3.87 22.99
C GLU A 472 -26.13 -4.70 22.47
N ARG A 473 -25.05 -4.06 22.00
CA ARG A 473 -23.80 -4.75 21.65
C ARG A 473 -23.14 -5.31 22.89
N TYR A 474 -22.98 -4.51 23.93
CA TYR A 474 -22.43 -4.98 25.20
C TYR A 474 -23.20 -6.18 25.75
N LYS A 475 -24.53 -6.19 25.76
CA LYS A 475 -25.32 -7.33 26.25
C LYS A 475 -25.00 -8.66 25.56
N ARG A 476 -24.46 -8.62 24.33
CA ARG A 476 -24.06 -9.79 23.53
C ARG A 476 -22.63 -10.27 23.84
N GLY A 477 -21.91 -9.60 24.72
CA GLY A 477 -20.52 -9.85 25.09
C GLY A 477 -19.55 -9.31 24.04
N VAL A 478 -18.71 -8.34 24.45
CA VAL A 478 -17.79 -7.64 23.54
C VAL A 478 -16.37 -7.58 24.11
N GLY A 479 -15.39 -8.01 23.30
CA GLY A 479 -13.96 -7.87 23.57
C GLY A 479 -13.53 -6.42 23.35
N TRP A 480 -13.55 -5.96 22.10
CA TRP A 480 -13.44 -4.54 21.71
C TRP A 480 -14.60 -4.15 20.80
N LEU A 481 -14.91 -2.85 20.78
CA LEU A 481 -16.00 -2.26 20.00
C LEU A 481 -15.52 -0.99 19.31
N ILE A 482 -15.89 -0.79 18.06
CA ILE A 482 -15.92 0.51 17.39
C ILE A 482 -17.33 0.67 16.82
N ALA A 483 -17.96 1.79 17.12
CA ALA A 483 -19.30 2.14 16.68
C ALA A 483 -19.27 3.53 16.06
N LEU A 484 -20.01 3.70 14.96
CA LEU A 484 -20.16 4.95 14.23
C LEU A 484 -21.64 5.27 14.02
N ASP A 485 -22.05 6.51 14.29
CA ASP A 485 -23.34 7.09 13.90
C ASP A 485 -23.18 7.84 12.56
N ALA A 486 -23.43 7.13 11.47
CA ALA A 486 -23.18 7.65 10.12
C ALA A 486 -24.00 8.91 9.77
N PRO A 487 -25.29 9.04 10.13
CA PRO A 487 -26.04 10.28 9.95
C PRO A 487 -25.42 11.49 10.65
N ALA A 488 -24.83 11.30 11.83
CA ALA A 488 -24.15 12.36 12.56
C ALA A 488 -22.81 12.73 11.91
N GLU A 489 -22.05 11.76 11.36
CA GLU A 489 -20.86 12.02 10.54
C GLU A 489 -21.19 12.80 9.27
N VAL A 490 -22.18 12.34 8.49
CA VAL A 490 -22.59 12.99 7.24
C VAL A 490 -23.02 14.44 7.48
N LYS A 491 -23.66 14.70 8.62
CA LYS A 491 -24.03 16.06 9.04
C LYS A 491 -22.82 16.89 9.48
N ALA A 492 -21.83 16.28 10.15
CA ALA A 492 -20.61 16.95 10.59
C ALA A 492 -19.69 17.31 9.42
N ALA A 493 -19.59 16.43 8.42
CA ALA A 493 -18.80 16.59 7.20
C ALA A 493 -19.54 17.32 6.07
N SER A 494 -20.69 17.96 6.34
CA SER A 494 -21.46 18.72 5.34
C SER A 494 -20.65 19.93 4.87
N GLY A 495 -19.83 19.74 3.82
CA GLY A 495 -18.88 20.72 3.28
C GLY A 495 -17.52 20.14 2.89
N ASP A 496 -17.26 18.86 3.16
CA ASP A 496 -16.04 18.14 2.77
C ASP A 496 -16.39 17.05 1.74
N ASP A 497 -15.72 17.03 0.58
CA ASP A 497 -15.98 16.09 -0.53
C ASP A 497 -15.32 14.72 -0.28
N ALA A 498 -15.32 14.24 0.97
CA ALA A 498 -14.68 12.98 1.33
C ALA A 498 -15.52 11.78 0.81
N PRO A 499 -14.99 10.97 -0.14
CA PRO A 499 -15.75 9.90 -0.79
C PRO A 499 -16.44 8.89 0.17
N PRO A 500 -15.85 8.50 1.32
CA PRO A 500 -16.49 7.56 2.25
C PRO A 500 -17.76 8.11 2.92
N VAL A 501 -17.84 9.42 3.15
CA VAL A 501 -18.96 10.04 3.88
C VAL A 501 -20.16 10.25 2.96
N GLU A 502 -19.92 10.65 1.71
CA GLU A 502 -20.98 10.74 0.70
C GLU A 502 -21.59 9.36 0.41
N LEU A 503 -20.75 8.32 0.30
CA LEU A 503 -21.21 6.93 0.10
C LEU A 503 -22.06 6.44 1.27
N ALA A 504 -21.66 6.71 2.51
CA ALA A 504 -22.43 6.38 3.73
C ALA A 504 -23.82 7.04 3.75
N GLY A 505 -23.89 8.31 3.34
CA GLY A 505 -25.16 9.04 3.17
C GLY A 505 -26.03 8.47 2.05
N MET A 506 -25.44 8.15 0.91
CA MET A 506 -26.13 7.60 -0.27
C MET A 506 -26.75 6.23 -0.02
N ILE A 507 -26.05 5.34 0.69
CA ILE A 507 -26.56 4.00 1.00
C ILE A 507 -27.55 3.99 2.18
N GLY A 508 -27.79 5.14 2.83
CA GLY A 508 -28.70 5.26 3.96
C GLY A 508 -28.19 4.55 5.21
N MET A 509 -26.87 4.55 5.43
CA MET A 509 -26.26 3.92 6.60
C MET A 509 -26.72 4.62 7.88
N LYS A 510 -27.10 3.84 8.87
CA LYS A 510 -27.48 4.30 10.21
C LYS A 510 -26.33 4.12 11.19
N TYR A 511 -25.81 2.90 11.30
CA TYR A 511 -24.70 2.56 12.19
C TYR A 511 -23.71 1.64 11.50
N LEU A 512 -22.42 1.84 11.78
CA LEU A 512 -21.36 0.85 11.54
C LEU A 512 -20.86 0.35 12.90
N PHE A 513 -20.83 -0.95 13.08
CA PHE A 513 -20.23 -1.60 14.24
C PHE A 513 -19.11 -2.53 13.79
N LEU A 514 -17.98 -2.46 14.47
CA LEU A 514 -16.87 -3.39 14.39
C LEU A 514 -16.66 -3.92 15.80
N GLU A 515 -16.79 -5.23 16.01
CA GLU A 515 -16.76 -5.80 17.36
C GLU A 515 -16.06 -7.16 17.38
N GLN A 516 -15.33 -7.46 18.45
CA GLN A 516 -14.89 -8.83 18.74
C GLN A 516 -15.84 -9.47 19.73
N ARG A 517 -16.22 -10.71 19.44
CA ARG A 517 -17.12 -11.52 20.25
C ARG A 517 -16.52 -12.91 20.44
N ALA A 518 -17.02 -13.65 21.43
CA ALA A 518 -16.69 -15.06 21.60
C ALA A 518 -17.95 -15.93 21.76
N PRO A 519 -18.83 -15.99 20.74
CA PRO A 519 -19.99 -16.88 20.80
C PRO A 519 -19.52 -18.33 20.98
N ALA A 520 -20.14 -19.05 21.92
CA ALA A 520 -19.77 -20.44 22.26
C ALA A 520 -18.28 -20.66 22.62
N GLY A 521 -17.56 -19.61 23.05
CA GLY A 521 -16.17 -19.70 23.51
C GLY A 521 -15.10 -19.61 22.42
N ALA A 522 -15.48 -19.41 21.16
CA ALA A 522 -14.56 -19.17 20.04
C ALA A 522 -14.57 -17.69 19.66
N GLU A 523 -13.40 -17.06 19.55
CA GLU A 523 -13.28 -15.65 19.19
C GLU A 523 -13.56 -15.40 17.71
N GLU A 524 -14.38 -14.39 17.43
CA GLU A 524 -14.83 -14.02 16.09
C GLU A 524 -14.91 -12.48 16.02
N ASN A 525 -14.47 -11.92 14.91
CA ASN A 525 -14.62 -10.51 14.60
C ASN A 525 -15.86 -10.32 13.74
N GLU A 526 -16.72 -9.39 14.13
CA GLU A 526 -17.99 -9.07 13.49
C GLU A 526 -17.97 -7.62 12.98
N LEU A 527 -18.42 -7.41 11.75
CA LEU A 527 -18.75 -6.12 11.16
C LEU A 527 -20.25 -6.08 10.93
N THR A 528 -20.93 -5.03 11.38
CA THR A 528 -22.36 -4.83 11.12
C THR A 528 -22.61 -3.46 10.53
N LEU A 529 -23.15 -3.44 9.32
CA LEU A 529 -23.74 -2.25 8.70
C LEU A 529 -25.25 -2.29 8.95
N ALA A 530 -25.78 -1.28 9.63
CA ALA A 530 -27.21 -1.10 9.86
C ALA A 530 -27.73 0.08 9.03
N PHE A 531 -28.91 -0.04 8.44
CA PHE A 531 -29.47 0.94 7.52
C PHE A 531 -30.73 1.62 8.09
N GLN A 532 -31.04 2.83 7.61
CA GLN A 532 -32.31 3.51 7.90
C GLN A 532 -33.43 2.95 7.01
N GLY A 533 -34.02 1.83 7.42
CA GLY A 533 -35.01 1.10 6.64
C GLY A 533 -34.39 0.09 5.67
N PRO A 534 -35.11 -0.33 4.61
CA PRO A 534 -34.61 -1.29 3.64
C PRO A 534 -33.30 -0.82 2.99
N ARG A 535 -32.34 -1.74 2.81
CA ARG A 535 -31.08 -1.51 2.08
C ARG A 535 -31.37 -0.88 0.71
N LYS A 536 -30.61 0.13 0.34
CA LYS A 536 -30.69 0.83 -0.97
C LYS A 536 -29.33 0.80 -1.67
N GLY A 537 -29.31 1.03 -2.98
CA GLY A 537 -28.08 1.07 -3.75
C GLY A 537 -27.32 -0.26 -3.69
N MET A 538 -25.98 -0.17 -3.72
CA MET A 538 -25.08 -1.32 -3.69
C MET A 538 -25.27 -2.24 -2.48
N ALA A 539 -25.73 -1.70 -1.34
CA ALA A 539 -26.00 -2.51 -0.16
C ALA A 539 -27.20 -3.44 -0.36
N SER A 540 -28.16 -3.10 -1.23
CA SER A 540 -29.37 -3.91 -1.48
C SER A 540 -29.13 -5.15 -2.34
N TRP A 541 -27.98 -5.17 -3.03
CA TRP A 541 -27.56 -6.19 -3.97
C TRP A 541 -27.46 -7.57 -3.36
N LEU A 542 -26.84 -7.66 -2.18
CA LEU A 542 -26.63 -8.91 -1.48
C LEU A 542 -27.99 -9.54 -1.11
N ALA A 543 -28.22 -10.80 -1.45
CA ALA A 543 -29.44 -11.50 -1.06
C ALA A 543 -29.57 -11.58 0.47
N ASP A 544 -30.78 -11.84 0.97
CA ASP A 544 -30.95 -12.10 2.42
C ASP A 544 -30.45 -13.49 2.83
N THR A 545 -30.41 -14.43 1.88
CA THR A 545 -29.89 -15.79 2.05
C THR A 545 -29.39 -16.32 0.72
N GLY A 546 -28.26 -17.03 0.72
CA GLY A 546 -27.75 -17.75 -0.46
C GLY A 546 -28.17 -19.22 -0.48
N SER A 547 -28.34 -19.80 -1.68
CA SER A 547 -28.63 -21.24 -1.82
C SER A 547 -27.40 -22.12 -1.56
N GLY A 548 -26.21 -21.56 -1.80
CA GLY A 548 -24.91 -22.22 -1.70
C GLY A 548 -24.55 -23.15 -2.87
N GLY A 549 -25.45 -23.41 -3.80
CA GLY A 549 -25.25 -24.40 -4.86
C GLY A 549 -24.09 -24.09 -5.82
N ALA A 550 -23.83 -22.80 -6.12
CA ALA A 550 -22.68 -22.45 -6.96
C ALA A 550 -21.35 -22.71 -6.24
N ALA A 551 -21.31 -22.57 -4.91
CA ALA A 551 -20.11 -22.77 -4.11
C ALA A 551 -19.65 -24.25 -4.07
N GLU A 552 -20.53 -25.19 -4.39
CA GLU A 552 -20.19 -26.63 -4.43
C GLU A 552 -19.26 -27.01 -5.59
N TYR A 553 -19.19 -26.18 -6.64
CA TYR A 553 -18.24 -26.36 -7.73
C TYR A 553 -16.81 -25.94 -7.36
N LEU A 554 -16.64 -25.20 -6.25
CA LEU A 554 -15.33 -24.69 -5.85
C LEU A 554 -14.50 -25.82 -5.24
N PRO A 555 -13.29 -26.08 -5.76
CA PRO A 555 -12.44 -27.15 -5.27
C PRO A 555 -11.78 -26.79 -3.93
N ALA A 556 -11.54 -27.80 -3.09
CA ALA A 556 -10.98 -27.60 -1.74
C ALA A 556 -9.53 -27.07 -1.72
N ASP A 557 -8.80 -27.20 -2.82
CA ASP A 557 -7.45 -26.66 -3.00
C ASP A 557 -7.43 -25.22 -3.55
N ALA A 558 -8.59 -24.56 -3.66
CA ALA A 558 -8.68 -23.16 -4.07
C ALA A 558 -7.82 -22.25 -3.19
N LEU A 559 -7.03 -21.40 -3.84
CA LEU A 559 -6.15 -20.41 -3.20
C LEU A 559 -6.94 -19.19 -2.76
N LEU A 560 -7.82 -18.73 -3.64
CA LEU A 560 -8.79 -17.69 -3.38
C LEU A 560 -10.14 -18.18 -3.89
N ALA A 561 -11.18 -17.99 -3.11
CA ALA A 561 -12.53 -18.35 -3.51
C ALA A 561 -13.53 -17.29 -3.01
N GLY A 562 -14.55 -17.04 -3.81
CA GLY A 562 -15.62 -16.12 -3.50
C GLY A 562 -16.95 -16.72 -3.89
N TYR A 563 -17.97 -16.45 -3.07
CA TYR A 563 -19.34 -16.81 -3.32
C TYR A 563 -20.22 -15.59 -3.08
N VAL A 564 -21.21 -15.37 -3.93
CA VAL A 564 -22.19 -14.31 -3.75
C VAL A 564 -23.55 -14.74 -4.27
N SER A 565 -24.58 -14.43 -3.49
CA SER A 565 -25.97 -14.46 -3.88
C SER A 565 -26.52 -13.04 -3.91
N THR A 566 -27.21 -12.70 -4.99
CA THR A 566 -27.70 -11.36 -5.28
C THR A 566 -29.23 -11.35 -5.42
N ARG A 567 -29.90 -10.24 -5.11
CA ARG A 567 -31.36 -10.16 -5.25
C ARG A 567 -31.81 -10.01 -6.71
N GLU A 568 -31.17 -9.11 -7.45
CA GLU A 568 -31.49 -8.84 -8.86
C GLU A 568 -30.21 -8.48 -9.64
N PRO A 569 -29.68 -9.39 -10.48
CA PRO A 569 -28.51 -9.13 -11.33
C PRO A 569 -28.65 -7.91 -12.23
N TRP A 570 -29.88 -7.56 -12.61
CA TRP A 570 -30.18 -6.40 -13.44
C TRP A 570 -30.02 -5.06 -12.68
N GLN A 571 -30.41 -5.00 -11.41
CA GLN A 571 -30.20 -3.81 -10.58
C GLN A 571 -28.70 -3.54 -10.35
N LEU A 572 -27.87 -4.60 -10.26
CA LEU A 572 -26.40 -4.48 -10.22
C LEU A 572 -25.87 -3.70 -11.41
N PHE A 573 -26.32 -4.07 -12.61
CA PHE A 573 -25.87 -3.46 -13.85
C PHE A 573 -26.34 -2.01 -13.99
N GLN A 574 -27.59 -1.73 -13.63
CA GLN A 574 -28.14 -0.36 -13.69
C GLN A 574 -27.43 0.60 -12.74
N GLU A 575 -27.16 0.16 -11.51
CA GLU A 575 -26.48 1.01 -10.52
C GLU A 575 -24.98 1.13 -10.77
N PHE A 576 -24.30 0.06 -11.23
CA PHE A 576 -22.93 0.15 -11.73
C PHE A 576 -22.83 1.13 -12.89
N THR A 577 -23.78 1.09 -13.82
CA THR A 577 -23.87 2.03 -14.93
C THR A 577 -24.08 3.46 -14.41
N ALA A 578 -24.98 3.67 -13.46
CA ALA A 578 -25.21 4.99 -12.87
C ALA A 578 -23.98 5.54 -12.12
N LEU A 579 -23.20 4.67 -11.47
CA LEU A 579 -21.94 5.05 -10.81
C LEU A 579 -20.85 5.39 -11.83
N MET A 580 -20.66 4.55 -12.85
CA MET A 580 -19.70 4.80 -13.93
C MET A 580 -20.06 6.04 -14.75
N THR A 581 -21.34 6.32 -14.97
CA THR A 581 -21.82 7.54 -15.65
C THR A 581 -21.62 8.81 -14.81
N ARG A 582 -21.59 8.69 -13.48
CA ARG A 582 -21.24 9.80 -12.59
C ARG A 582 -19.76 10.15 -12.67
N GLU A 583 -18.88 9.15 -12.76
CA GLU A 583 -17.43 9.39 -12.88
C GLU A 583 -17.01 9.73 -14.31
N GLU A 584 -17.61 9.08 -15.30
CA GLU A 584 -17.38 9.28 -16.73
C GLU A 584 -18.71 9.59 -17.43
N PRO A 585 -19.05 10.87 -17.64
CA PRO A 585 -20.33 11.29 -18.24
C PRO A 585 -20.59 10.72 -19.65
N THR A 586 -19.55 10.22 -20.32
CA THR A 586 -19.64 9.59 -21.65
C THR A 586 -19.99 8.10 -21.58
N PHE A 587 -19.90 7.47 -20.40
CA PHE A 587 -20.14 6.03 -20.21
C PHE A 587 -21.55 5.62 -20.62
N ASP A 588 -22.59 6.35 -20.20
CA ASP A 588 -23.98 6.10 -20.61
C ASP A 588 -24.15 6.14 -22.14
N SER A 589 -23.46 7.06 -22.81
CA SER A 589 -23.53 7.20 -24.27
C SER A 589 -22.82 6.06 -24.99
N HIS A 590 -21.65 5.62 -24.49
CA HIS A 590 -20.92 4.47 -25.01
C HIS A 590 -21.65 3.16 -24.73
N LEU A 591 -22.30 3.04 -23.57
CA LEU A 591 -23.11 1.88 -23.23
C LEU A 591 -24.40 1.83 -24.06
N ALA A 592 -25.04 2.98 -24.29
CA ALA A 592 -26.19 3.09 -25.20
C ALA A 592 -25.81 2.76 -26.65
N GLU A 593 -24.63 3.20 -27.10
CA GLU A 593 -24.09 2.87 -28.42
C GLU A 593 -23.77 1.37 -28.53
N ALA A 594 -23.11 0.79 -27.52
CA ALA A 594 -22.84 -0.64 -27.44
C ALA A 594 -24.13 -1.47 -27.38
N ASN A 595 -25.14 -1.05 -26.61
CA ASN A 595 -26.45 -1.71 -26.52
C ASN A 595 -27.25 -1.58 -27.84
N ALA A 596 -27.16 -0.44 -28.53
CA ALA A 596 -27.75 -0.28 -29.86
C ALA A 596 -27.11 -1.21 -30.90
N LYS A 597 -25.79 -1.45 -30.80
CA LYS A 597 -25.02 -2.36 -31.67
C LYS A 597 -25.27 -3.84 -31.34
N LEU A 598 -25.35 -4.18 -30.07
CA LEU A 598 -25.66 -5.53 -29.58
C LEU A 598 -27.15 -5.87 -29.68
N GLY A 599 -28.00 -4.89 -29.98
CA GLY A 599 -29.45 -5.02 -30.15
C GLY A 599 -30.22 -4.63 -28.89
N ALA A 600 -31.34 -3.92 -29.07
CA ALA A 600 -32.18 -3.46 -27.97
C ALA A 600 -32.64 -4.65 -27.09
N GLY A 601 -32.39 -4.56 -25.79
CA GLY A 601 -32.73 -5.59 -24.81
C GLY A 601 -31.62 -6.61 -24.52
N PHE A 602 -30.49 -6.59 -25.23
CA PHE A 602 -29.39 -7.55 -25.04
C PHE A 602 -28.97 -7.74 -23.57
N MET A 603 -28.72 -6.63 -22.87
CA MET A 603 -28.30 -6.69 -21.47
C MET A 603 -29.43 -7.13 -20.51
N ASP A 604 -30.67 -6.79 -20.82
CA ASP A 604 -31.85 -7.18 -20.03
C ASP A 604 -32.14 -8.69 -20.20
N ASP A 605 -32.01 -9.20 -21.42
CA ASP A 605 -32.16 -10.62 -21.74
C ASP A 605 -31.03 -11.46 -21.14
N LEU A 606 -29.78 -11.01 -21.25
CA LEU A 606 -28.61 -11.70 -20.66
C LEU A 606 -28.70 -11.75 -19.13
N THR A 607 -29.11 -10.66 -18.48
CA THR A 607 -29.20 -10.62 -17.01
C THR A 607 -30.39 -11.40 -16.47
N LYS A 608 -31.51 -11.52 -17.21
CA LYS A 608 -32.61 -12.45 -16.88
C LYS A 608 -32.23 -13.91 -17.08
N ALA A 609 -31.43 -14.19 -18.10
CA ALA A 609 -30.92 -15.52 -18.39
C ALA A 609 -29.89 -15.99 -17.34
N MET A 610 -29.17 -15.07 -16.72
CA MET A 610 -28.31 -15.32 -15.55
C MET A 610 -29.14 -15.38 -14.27
N GLY A 611 -28.77 -16.29 -13.37
CA GLY A 611 -29.39 -16.43 -12.07
C GLY A 611 -28.79 -15.51 -11.01
N THR A 612 -29.32 -15.63 -9.80
CA THR A 612 -29.02 -14.78 -8.63
C THR A 612 -27.82 -15.26 -7.81
N GLU A 613 -27.02 -16.18 -8.33
CA GLU A 613 -25.98 -16.86 -7.57
C GLU A 613 -24.73 -17.09 -8.43
N GLY A 614 -23.57 -16.78 -7.88
CA GLY A 614 -22.28 -16.97 -8.52
C GLY A 614 -21.18 -17.33 -7.53
N ALA A 615 -20.22 -18.11 -8.00
CA ALA A 615 -19.06 -18.53 -7.26
C ALA A 615 -17.83 -18.50 -8.17
N PHE A 616 -16.67 -18.14 -7.62
CA PHE A 616 -15.40 -18.09 -8.33
C PHE A 616 -14.30 -18.67 -7.44
N ALA A 617 -13.39 -19.44 -8.03
CA ALA A 617 -12.18 -19.91 -7.39
C ALA A 617 -10.97 -19.72 -8.31
N PHE A 618 -9.86 -19.32 -7.70
CA PHE A 618 -8.55 -19.29 -8.30
C PHE A 618 -7.68 -20.37 -7.65
N ASN A 619 -7.11 -21.25 -8.48
CA ASN A 619 -6.36 -22.43 -8.04
C ASN A 619 -4.84 -22.30 -8.24
N GLY A 620 -4.37 -21.29 -8.97
CA GLY A 620 -2.94 -21.04 -9.20
C GLY A 620 -2.58 -20.86 -10.67
N PHE A 621 -1.34 -21.20 -11.04
CA PHE A 621 -0.83 -21.11 -12.40
C PHE A 621 -0.42 -22.49 -12.93
N SER A 622 -0.74 -22.75 -14.19
CA SER A 622 -0.29 -23.90 -14.97
C SER A 622 0.63 -23.45 -16.11
N VAL A 623 1.16 -24.40 -16.87
CA VAL A 623 1.95 -24.12 -18.10
C VAL A 623 1.13 -23.31 -19.12
N ASN A 624 -0.20 -23.41 -19.07
CA ASN A 624 -1.11 -22.73 -19.99
C ASN A 624 -1.67 -21.40 -19.44
N GLY A 625 -1.20 -20.96 -18.27
CA GLY A 625 -1.63 -19.72 -17.62
C GLY A 625 -2.44 -19.94 -16.33
N PRO A 626 -3.18 -18.93 -15.85
CA PRO A 626 -3.91 -19.01 -14.60
C PRO A 626 -5.00 -20.08 -14.65
N THR A 627 -5.10 -20.88 -13.58
CA THR A 627 -6.13 -21.91 -13.39
C THR A 627 -7.21 -21.36 -12.48
N TRP A 628 -8.42 -21.24 -13.02
CA TRP A 628 -9.56 -20.69 -12.30
C TRP A 628 -10.84 -21.40 -12.75
N VAL A 629 -11.86 -21.36 -11.89
CA VAL A 629 -13.21 -21.82 -12.19
C VAL A 629 -14.24 -20.84 -11.66
N MET A 630 -15.34 -20.71 -12.39
CA MET A 630 -16.51 -19.93 -12.04
C MET A 630 -17.74 -20.81 -12.25
N ALA A 631 -18.68 -20.76 -11.31
CA ALA A 631 -20.00 -21.34 -11.46
C ALA A 631 -21.03 -20.22 -11.27
N ALA A 632 -21.93 -20.05 -12.20
CA ALA A 632 -23.02 -19.08 -12.10
C ALA A 632 -24.34 -19.77 -12.42
N LEU A 633 -25.39 -19.46 -11.67
CA LEU A 633 -26.72 -20.00 -11.94
C LEU A 633 -27.15 -19.52 -13.34
N ALA A 634 -27.64 -20.44 -14.18
CA ALA A 634 -28.02 -20.20 -15.55
C ALA A 634 -29.50 -20.56 -15.75
N ASN A 635 -30.36 -19.56 -15.75
CA ASN A 635 -31.80 -19.74 -15.96
C ASN A 635 -32.11 -20.11 -17.42
N ASP A 636 -31.40 -19.50 -18.37
CA ASP A 636 -31.53 -19.79 -19.81
C ASP A 636 -30.15 -19.91 -20.50
N PRO A 637 -29.60 -21.13 -20.57
CA PRO A 637 -28.32 -21.40 -21.24
C PRO A 637 -28.25 -20.95 -22.71
N ALA A 638 -29.37 -21.04 -23.44
CA ALA A 638 -29.39 -20.72 -24.86
C ALA A 638 -29.28 -19.20 -25.09
N VAL A 639 -29.94 -18.40 -24.24
CA VAL A 639 -29.82 -16.94 -24.28
C VAL A 639 -28.40 -16.51 -23.88
N ILE A 640 -27.79 -17.14 -22.88
CA ILE A 640 -26.41 -16.84 -22.47
C ILE A 640 -25.42 -17.11 -23.62
N ASP A 641 -25.46 -18.31 -24.20
CA ASP A 641 -24.53 -18.71 -25.27
C ASP A 641 -24.68 -17.83 -26.51
N SER A 642 -25.91 -17.58 -26.95
CA SER A 642 -26.18 -16.72 -28.11
C SER A 642 -25.78 -15.26 -27.85
N SER A 643 -25.93 -14.77 -26.61
CA SER A 643 -25.50 -13.42 -26.23
C SER A 643 -23.97 -13.28 -26.23
N LEU A 644 -23.25 -14.27 -25.67
CA LEU A 644 -21.79 -14.29 -25.68
C LEU A 644 -21.23 -14.42 -27.11
N GLN A 645 -21.86 -15.25 -27.94
CA GLN A 645 -21.49 -15.36 -29.36
C GLN A 645 -21.68 -14.02 -30.08
N LYS A 646 -22.83 -13.37 -29.89
CA LYS A 646 -23.12 -12.06 -30.49
C LYS A 646 -22.12 -10.99 -30.04
N LEU A 647 -21.73 -11.00 -28.77
CA LEU A 647 -20.70 -10.11 -28.23
C LEU A 647 -19.36 -10.30 -28.95
N VAL A 648 -18.94 -11.56 -29.17
CA VAL A 648 -17.71 -11.89 -29.91
C VAL A 648 -17.82 -11.46 -31.37
N GLU A 649 -18.97 -11.69 -32.02
CA GLU A 649 -19.20 -11.31 -33.42
C GLU A 649 -19.14 -9.79 -33.60
N THR A 650 -19.81 -9.03 -32.73
CA THR A 650 -19.79 -7.56 -32.73
C THR A 650 -18.39 -7.03 -32.46
N PHE A 651 -17.70 -7.54 -31.42
CA PHE A 651 -16.33 -7.14 -31.11
C PHE A 651 -15.40 -7.38 -32.31
N ASN A 652 -15.49 -8.56 -32.92
CA ASN A 652 -14.66 -8.91 -34.07
C ASN A 652 -14.98 -8.10 -35.33
N ALA A 653 -16.20 -7.60 -35.47
CA ALA A 653 -16.62 -6.76 -36.60
C ALA A 653 -16.12 -5.32 -36.48
N GLU A 654 -15.88 -4.83 -35.26
CA GLU A 654 -15.39 -3.46 -34.99
C GLU A 654 -13.86 -3.33 -34.97
N LEU A 655 -13.12 -4.45 -35.01
CA LEU A 655 -11.66 -4.42 -35.04
C LEU A 655 -11.15 -3.76 -36.32
N ALA A 656 -10.33 -2.72 -36.16
CA ALA A 656 -9.58 -2.12 -37.25
C ALA A 656 -8.60 -3.15 -37.88
N PRO A 657 -8.20 -2.98 -39.15
CA PRO A 657 -7.26 -3.91 -39.81
C PRO A 657 -5.94 -4.12 -39.05
N GLU A 658 -5.49 -3.10 -38.31
CA GLU A 658 -4.30 -3.10 -37.47
C GLU A 658 -4.46 -3.86 -36.14
N ASP A 659 -5.70 -4.08 -35.70
CA ASP A 659 -6.04 -4.76 -34.46
C ASP A 659 -6.52 -6.21 -34.67
N GLN A 660 -6.41 -6.77 -35.88
CA GLN A 660 -6.83 -8.14 -36.19
C GLN A 660 -6.15 -9.21 -35.32
N GLY A 661 -4.96 -8.92 -34.77
CA GLY A 661 -4.28 -9.79 -33.80
C GLY A 661 -5.02 -9.96 -32.47
N LYS A 662 -5.98 -9.08 -32.15
CA LYS A 662 -6.82 -9.12 -30.93
C LYS A 662 -8.14 -9.88 -31.13
N ARG A 663 -8.38 -10.45 -32.32
CA ARG A 663 -9.61 -11.17 -32.66
C ARG A 663 -9.89 -12.28 -31.65
N ILE A 664 -11.13 -12.40 -31.24
CA ILE A 664 -11.60 -13.46 -30.34
C ILE A 664 -12.14 -14.61 -31.18
N VAL A 665 -11.60 -15.81 -30.98
CA VAL A 665 -12.09 -17.03 -31.61
C VAL A 665 -13.11 -17.67 -30.67
N PHE A 666 -14.35 -17.77 -31.14
CA PHE A 666 -15.39 -18.57 -30.52
C PHE A 666 -15.46 -19.93 -31.22
N GLY A 667 -15.47 -21.00 -30.44
CA GLY A 667 -15.59 -22.37 -30.93
C GLY A 667 -16.51 -23.19 -30.04
N GLN A 668 -17.23 -24.12 -30.64
CA GLN A 668 -18.02 -25.10 -29.91
C GLN A 668 -17.55 -26.50 -30.28
N GLU A 669 -17.36 -27.34 -29.28
CA GLU A 669 -17.08 -28.77 -29.46
C GLU A 669 -18.07 -29.59 -28.64
N SER A 670 -18.47 -30.75 -29.16
CA SER A 670 -19.23 -31.72 -28.38
C SER A 670 -18.31 -32.84 -27.96
N ALA A 671 -18.17 -33.04 -26.65
CA ALA A 671 -17.29 -34.06 -26.09
C ALA A 671 -17.77 -34.49 -24.71
N GLY A 672 -17.64 -35.80 -24.42
CA GLY A 672 -18.11 -36.37 -23.14
C GLY A 672 -19.62 -36.22 -22.92
N GLY A 673 -20.43 -36.13 -23.98
CA GLY A 673 -21.88 -35.92 -23.90
C GLY A 673 -22.30 -34.49 -23.55
N ARG A 674 -21.36 -33.54 -23.48
CA ARG A 674 -21.60 -32.13 -23.22
C ARG A 674 -21.20 -31.28 -24.43
N VAL A 675 -21.83 -30.11 -24.54
CA VAL A 675 -21.38 -29.06 -25.46
C VAL A 675 -20.46 -28.14 -24.67
N TRP A 676 -19.28 -27.92 -25.21
CA TRP A 676 -18.25 -27.05 -24.67
C TRP A 676 -18.13 -25.83 -25.58
N SER A 677 -18.35 -24.66 -25.01
CA SER A 677 -18.14 -23.39 -25.68
C SER A 677 -16.81 -22.81 -25.21
N THR A 678 -15.97 -22.40 -26.16
CA THR A 678 -14.63 -21.87 -25.89
C THR A 678 -14.48 -20.52 -26.56
N MET A 679 -14.03 -19.54 -25.79
CA MET A 679 -13.69 -18.20 -26.26
C MET A 679 -12.22 -17.94 -25.98
N LYS A 680 -11.44 -17.68 -27.03
CA LYS A 680 -10.00 -17.47 -26.93
C LYS A 680 -9.53 -16.25 -27.75
N PRO A 681 -8.90 -15.24 -27.13
CA PRO A 681 -8.24 -14.17 -27.87
C PRO A 681 -7.05 -14.71 -28.68
N ALA A 682 -6.88 -14.29 -29.92
CA ALA A 682 -5.77 -14.72 -30.78
C ALA A 682 -4.39 -14.25 -30.27
N SER A 683 -4.36 -13.16 -29.51
CA SER A 683 -3.15 -12.55 -28.93
C SER A 683 -2.69 -13.18 -27.61
N PHE A 684 -3.52 -13.98 -26.93
CA PHE A 684 -3.22 -14.54 -25.62
C PHE A 684 -3.37 -16.07 -25.60
N PRO A 685 -2.50 -16.80 -24.86
CA PRO A 685 -2.55 -18.26 -24.81
C PRO A 685 -3.72 -18.80 -23.99
N PHE A 686 -4.32 -17.99 -23.11
CA PHE A 686 -5.42 -18.33 -22.23
C PHE A 686 -6.79 -17.94 -22.83
N GLY A 687 -7.77 -18.83 -22.68
CA GLY A 687 -9.17 -18.60 -23.06
C GLY A 687 -10.11 -18.98 -21.92
N VAL A 688 -11.40 -18.80 -22.14
CA VAL A 688 -12.45 -19.32 -21.24
C VAL A 688 -13.17 -20.45 -21.94
N THR A 689 -13.34 -21.56 -21.24
CA THR A 689 -14.14 -22.70 -21.69
C THR A 689 -15.27 -22.91 -20.71
N TRP A 690 -16.49 -23.08 -21.19
CA TRP A 690 -17.65 -23.32 -20.33
C TRP A 690 -18.58 -24.41 -20.87
N THR A 691 -19.35 -24.96 -19.95
CA THR A 691 -20.46 -25.87 -20.22
C THR A 691 -21.54 -25.66 -19.16
N TYR A 692 -22.64 -26.41 -19.28
CA TYR A 692 -23.75 -26.34 -18.33
C TYR A 692 -23.89 -27.66 -17.57
N ASP A 693 -24.12 -27.56 -16.27
CA ASP A 693 -24.25 -28.69 -15.37
C ASP A 693 -25.29 -28.36 -14.28
N GLU A 694 -26.35 -29.18 -14.17
CA GLU A 694 -27.44 -29.03 -13.18
C GLU A 694 -28.00 -27.60 -13.01
N GLY A 695 -28.12 -26.84 -14.11
CA GLY A 695 -28.65 -25.47 -14.10
C GLY A 695 -27.60 -24.39 -13.81
N TYR A 696 -26.32 -24.74 -13.68
CA TYR A 696 -25.21 -23.81 -13.55
C TYR A 696 -24.38 -23.77 -14.83
N MET A 697 -23.96 -22.57 -15.23
CA MET A 697 -22.87 -22.37 -16.18
C MET A 697 -21.54 -22.55 -15.42
N VAL A 698 -20.78 -23.58 -15.78
CA VAL A 698 -19.45 -23.84 -15.24
C VAL A 698 -18.41 -23.39 -16.26
N ALA A 699 -17.75 -22.28 -15.98
CA ALA A 699 -16.72 -21.68 -16.82
C ALA A 699 -15.35 -21.80 -16.15
N ALA A 700 -14.30 -22.12 -16.91
CA ALA A 700 -12.95 -22.26 -16.38
C ALA A 700 -11.88 -21.86 -17.39
N SER A 701 -10.64 -21.81 -16.93
CA SER A 701 -9.45 -21.53 -17.76
C SER A 701 -9.26 -22.53 -18.91
N ASP A 702 -9.66 -23.78 -18.69
CA ASP A 702 -9.67 -24.82 -19.69
C ASP A 702 -10.72 -25.89 -19.35
N ARG A 703 -10.95 -26.80 -20.30
CA ARG A 703 -11.91 -27.88 -20.15
C ARG A 703 -11.60 -28.81 -18.96
N ALA A 704 -10.33 -29.11 -18.70
CA ALA A 704 -9.95 -30.01 -17.61
C ALA A 704 -10.27 -29.41 -16.23
N ALA A 705 -10.09 -28.10 -16.09
CA ALA A 705 -10.49 -27.35 -14.89
C ALA A 705 -12.01 -27.35 -14.69
N ALA A 706 -12.79 -27.14 -15.76
CA ALA A 706 -14.25 -27.21 -15.70
C ALA A 706 -14.77 -28.63 -15.38
N GLU A 707 -14.22 -29.66 -16.03
CA GLU A 707 -14.55 -31.07 -15.75
C GLU A 707 -14.21 -31.44 -14.30
N ARG A 708 -13.08 -30.95 -13.78
CA ARG A 708 -12.71 -31.14 -12.37
C ARG A 708 -13.73 -30.51 -11.43
N ALA A 709 -14.16 -29.28 -11.68
CA ALA A 709 -15.14 -28.59 -10.83
C ALA A 709 -16.50 -29.30 -10.82
N ILE A 710 -16.95 -29.79 -11.97
CA ILE A 710 -18.15 -30.64 -12.04
C ILE A 710 -17.95 -31.93 -11.23
N GLY A 711 -16.78 -32.57 -11.36
CA GLY A 711 -16.39 -33.71 -10.54
C GLY A 711 -16.37 -33.40 -9.04
N THR A 712 -15.92 -32.21 -8.63
CA THR A 712 -15.89 -31.75 -7.23
C THR A 712 -17.28 -31.74 -6.62
N ARG A 713 -18.26 -31.16 -7.34
CA ARG A 713 -19.64 -31.10 -6.87
C ARG A 713 -20.25 -32.49 -6.70
N HIS A 714 -20.14 -33.34 -7.72
CA HIS A 714 -20.66 -34.71 -7.65
C HIS A 714 -19.89 -35.63 -6.68
N GLY A 715 -18.62 -35.34 -6.44
CA GLY A 715 -17.73 -36.11 -5.58
C GLY A 715 -17.80 -35.73 -4.09
N GLY A 716 -18.45 -34.62 -3.75
CA GLY A 716 -18.59 -34.13 -2.37
C GLY A 716 -17.30 -33.56 -1.77
N SER A 717 -16.29 -33.25 -2.59
CA SER A 717 -14.99 -32.73 -2.16
C SER A 717 -14.87 -31.22 -2.33
N SER A 718 -16.00 -30.50 -2.25
CA SER A 718 -16.03 -29.05 -2.44
C SER A 718 -15.38 -28.31 -1.26
N LEU A 719 -14.95 -27.09 -1.53
CA LEU A 719 -14.34 -26.21 -0.54
C LEU A 719 -15.22 -26.04 0.69
N VAL A 720 -16.52 -25.80 0.48
CA VAL A 720 -17.49 -25.55 1.57
C VAL A 720 -17.69 -26.75 2.50
N TRP A 721 -17.34 -27.97 2.06
CA TRP A 721 -17.36 -29.18 2.88
C TRP A 721 -15.98 -29.58 3.42
N SER A 722 -14.93 -28.82 3.10
CA SER A 722 -13.57 -29.12 3.57
C SER A 722 -13.42 -28.84 5.07
N SER A 723 -12.60 -29.62 5.76
CA SER A 723 -12.33 -29.41 7.20
C SER A 723 -11.68 -28.05 7.48
N ALA A 724 -10.92 -27.51 6.53
CA ALA A 724 -10.29 -26.20 6.64
C ALA A 724 -11.33 -25.08 6.61
N PHE A 725 -12.29 -25.15 5.68
CA PHE A 725 -13.39 -24.20 5.60
C PHE A 725 -14.30 -24.30 6.83
N LEU A 726 -14.74 -25.51 7.18
CA LEU A 726 -15.61 -25.75 8.34
C LEU A 726 -14.97 -25.35 9.67
N GLY A 727 -13.64 -25.49 9.80
CA GLY A 727 -12.90 -25.05 10.99
C GLY A 727 -12.89 -23.52 11.17
N GLN A 728 -12.90 -22.77 10.07
CA GLN A 728 -12.90 -21.31 10.06
C GLN A 728 -14.30 -20.69 10.03
N LEU A 729 -15.36 -21.50 9.90
CA LEU A 729 -16.73 -21.01 9.88
C LEU A 729 -17.07 -20.32 11.21
N PRO A 730 -17.46 -19.03 11.19
CA PRO A 730 -17.92 -18.34 12.38
C PRO A 730 -19.21 -18.95 12.92
N SER A 731 -19.37 -18.97 14.23
CA SER A 731 -20.56 -19.43 14.94
C SER A 731 -21.71 -18.45 14.79
N SER A 732 -21.41 -17.18 14.50
CA SER A 732 -22.39 -16.13 14.17
C SER A 732 -22.91 -16.20 12.73
N ALA A 733 -22.28 -17.00 11.85
CA ALA A 733 -22.73 -17.16 10.47
C ALA A 733 -24.14 -17.74 10.40
N GLY A 734 -24.97 -17.17 9.52
CA GLY A 734 -26.28 -17.75 9.19
C GLY A 734 -26.16 -19.14 8.56
N MET A 735 -27.24 -19.94 8.61
CA MET A 735 -27.26 -21.25 7.95
C MET A 735 -27.12 -21.16 6.42
N HIS A 736 -27.46 -20.01 5.84
CA HIS A 736 -27.49 -19.75 4.40
C HIS A 736 -26.82 -18.41 4.12
N PRO A 737 -25.48 -18.35 4.19
CA PRO A 737 -24.76 -17.10 4.02
C PRO A 737 -25.02 -16.53 2.64
N SER A 738 -25.17 -15.21 2.57
CA SER A 738 -25.43 -14.51 1.31
C SER A 738 -24.17 -14.39 0.47
N ALA A 739 -22.99 -14.34 1.10
CA ALA A 739 -21.71 -14.37 0.42
C ALA A 739 -20.61 -14.91 1.34
N PHE A 740 -19.51 -15.36 0.76
CA PHE A 740 -18.27 -15.60 1.50
C PHE A 740 -17.04 -15.27 0.67
N ALA A 741 -15.95 -14.92 1.36
CA ALA A 741 -14.62 -14.79 0.79
C ALA A 741 -13.66 -15.72 1.54
N TRP A 742 -12.90 -16.50 0.78
CA TRP A 742 -11.96 -17.49 1.26
C TRP A 742 -10.56 -17.21 0.70
N LEU A 743 -9.56 -17.25 1.56
CA LEU A 743 -8.15 -17.18 1.18
C LEU A 743 -7.38 -18.30 1.89
N ASN A 744 -6.87 -19.24 1.10
CA ASN A 744 -5.96 -20.28 1.56
C ASN A 744 -4.52 -19.74 1.59
N THR A 745 -4.15 -19.20 2.75
CA THR A 745 -2.82 -18.64 3.03
C THR A 745 -1.71 -19.66 2.77
N LYS A 746 -1.91 -20.95 3.10
CA LYS A 746 -0.90 -22.00 2.89
C LYS A 746 -0.63 -22.29 1.41
N GLY A 747 -1.67 -22.24 0.57
CA GLY A 747 -1.55 -22.53 -0.86
C GLY A 747 -1.08 -21.33 -1.69
N ALA A 748 -1.62 -20.13 -1.43
CA ALA A 748 -1.30 -18.91 -2.20
C ALA A 748 0.18 -18.52 -2.06
N LEU A 749 0.75 -18.79 -0.88
CA LEU A 749 2.14 -18.53 -0.55
C LEU A 749 3.09 -19.65 -1.05
N GLY A 750 2.56 -20.84 -1.38
CA GLY A 750 3.31 -21.90 -2.04
C GLY A 750 3.80 -21.50 -3.44
N ILE A 751 3.03 -20.67 -4.15
CA ILE A 751 3.45 -20.09 -5.44
C ILE A 751 4.61 -19.12 -5.27
N LEU A 752 4.64 -18.35 -4.17
CA LEU A 752 5.78 -17.49 -3.82
C LEU A 752 7.00 -18.31 -3.42
N SER A 753 6.83 -19.45 -2.74
CA SER A 753 7.93 -20.36 -2.40
C SER A 753 8.58 -21.04 -3.62
N ALA A 754 7.85 -21.19 -4.73
CA ALA A 754 8.40 -21.66 -6.00
C ALA A 754 9.31 -20.62 -6.68
N LEU A 755 9.17 -19.34 -6.30
CA LEU A 755 10.01 -18.23 -6.75
C LEU A 755 11.21 -17.98 -5.81
N SER A 756 11.18 -18.45 -4.56
CA SER A 756 12.31 -18.44 -3.61
C SER A 756 12.27 -19.64 -2.64
N PRO A 757 13.14 -20.66 -2.80
CA PRO A 757 13.11 -21.88 -2.00
C PRO A 757 13.83 -21.72 -0.65
N ASN A 758 13.21 -21.02 0.32
CA ASN A 758 13.73 -20.97 1.70
C ASN A 758 12.86 -21.82 2.67
N PRO A 759 13.44 -22.84 3.34
CA PRO A 759 12.70 -23.74 4.24
C PRO A 759 12.23 -23.08 5.54
N ALA A 760 12.81 -21.97 5.99
CA ALA A 760 12.36 -21.24 7.19
C ALA A 760 11.13 -20.36 6.91
N LEU A 761 11.12 -19.70 5.75
CA LEU A 761 9.97 -18.94 5.23
C LEU A 761 8.77 -19.86 4.96
N THR A 762 9.03 -21.04 4.37
CA THR A 762 8.00 -22.06 4.16
C THR A 762 7.37 -22.50 5.48
N LYS A 763 8.12 -22.55 6.57
CA LYS A 763 7.63 -22.98 7.89
C LYS A 763 6.80 -21.89 8.59
N LEU A 764 7.25 -20.63 8.54
CA LEU A 764 6.51 -19.47 9.07
C LEU A 764 5.21 -19.19 8.29
N LEU A 765 5.22 -19.37 6.97
CA LEU A 765 4.08 -19.12 6.09
C LEU A 765 3.10 -20.30 6.01
N ALA A 766 3.58 -21.54 6.13
CA ALA A 766 2.72 -22.74 6.21
C ALA A 766 1.95 -22.87 7.54
N GLU A 767 2.31 -22.07 8.55
CA GLU A 767 1.70 -22.09 9.88
C GLU A 767 0.53 -21.09 10.02
N ARG A 768 0.26 -20.23 9.01
CA ARG A 768 -0.93 -19.36 9.04
C ARG A 768 -2.19 -20.14 8.67
N ASP A 769 -3.24 -19.93 9.44
CA ASP A 769 -4.55 -20.49 9.14
C ASP A 769 -5.19 -19.80 7.92
N PRO A 770 -6.07 -20.50 7.19
CA PRO A 770 -6.85 -19.88 6.13
C PRO A 770 -7.77 -18.77 6.65
N VAL A 771 -8.10 -17.81 5.78
CA VAL A 771 -9.03 -16.73 6.07
C VAL A 771 -10.39 -17.05 5.48
N LEU A 772 -11.45 -16.95 6.29
CA LEU A 772 -12.84 -17.04 5.85
C LEU A 772 -13.62 -15.86 6.41
N VAL A 773 -14.19 -15.05 5.51
CA VAL A 773 -15.15 -14.01 5.86
C VAL A 773 -16.51 -14.42 5.31
N ILE A 774 -17.50 -14.51 6.19
CA ILE A 774 -18.89 -14.80 5.84
C ILE A 774 -19.68 -13.50 5.85
N PHE A 775 -20.59 -13.32 4.89
CA PHE A 775 -21.50 -12.18 4.82
C PHE A 775 -22.95 -12.68 4.81
N ASP A 776 -23.74 -12.16 5.75
CA ASP A 776 -25.18 -12.38 5.87
C ASP A 776 -25.92 -11.07 5.58
N GLY A 777 -26.73 -11.07 4.52
CA GLY A 777 -27.65 -9.99 4.23
C GLY A 777 -28.95 -10.13 5.03
N ALA A 778 -29.54 -9.02 5.43
CA ALA A 778 -30.95 -8.98 5.82
C ALA A 778 -31.57 -7.66 5.39
N ALA A 779 -32.90 -7.52 5.45
CA ALA A 779 -33.60 -6.36 4.90
C ALA A 779 -33.01 -4.98 5.29
N GLU A 780 -32.53 -4.81 6.53
CA GLU A 780 -32.00 -3.54 7.06
C GLU A 780 -30.57 -3.66 7.63
N ARG A 781 -29.86 -4.76 7.37
CA ARG A 781 -28.50 -4.97 7.88
C ARG A 781 -27.65 -5.82 6.93
N ILE A 782 -26.35 -5.56 6.91
CA ILE A 782 -25.34 -6.49 6.41
C ILE A 782 -24.45 -6.84 7.58
N HIS A 783 -24.29 -8.14 7.81
CA HIS A 783 -23.44 -8.68 8.85
C HIS A 783 -22.29 -9.42 8.18
N ALA A 784 -21.06 -9.15 8.59
CA ALA A 784 -19.90 -9.93 8.19
C ALA A 784 -19.21 -10.49 9.43
N ALA A 785 -18.76 -11.73 9.37
CA ALA A 785 -18.09 -12.41 10.48
C ALA A 785 -16.86 -13.16 10.00
N SER A 786 -15.82 -13.19 10.82
CA SER A 786 -14.59 -13.94 10.57
C SER A 786 -13.97 -14.46 11.87
N ARG A 787 -13.38 -15.66 11.81
CA ARG A 787 -12.54 -16.22 12.88
C ARG A 787 -11.09 -15.76 12.81
N THR A 788 -10.70 -15.01 11.77
CA THR A 788 -9.34 -14.49 11.66
C THR A 788 -9.06 -13.38 12.65
N ARG A 789 -7.84 -13.41 13.20
CA ARG A 789 -7.35 -12.44 14.17
C ARG A 789 -7.25 -11.04 13.56
N LEU A 790 -7.41 -10.01 14.38
CA LEU A 790 -7.48 -8.60 13.98
C LEU A 790 -6.25 -8.09 13.19
N SER A 791 -5.07 -8.61 13.51
CA SER A 791 -3.83 -8.32 12.78
C SER A 791 -3.86 -8.79 11.32
N GLY A 792 -4.72 -9.78 11.00
CA GLY A 792 -5.05 -10.19 9.64
C GLY A 792 -6.09 -9.26 9.01
N LEU A 793 -7.21 -8.99 9.68
CA LEU A 793 -8.34 -8.23 9.11
C LEU A 793 -8.01 -6.78 8.68
N ILE A 794 -7.20 -6.04 9.44
CA ILE A 794 -6.79 -4.68 9.06
C ILE A 794 -5.84 -4.73 7.84
N MET A 795 -4.95 -5.71 7.80
CA MET A 795 -4.09 -5.98 6.64
C MET A 795 -4.89 -6.47 5.43
N ASP A 796 -5.92 -7.30 5.63
CA ASP A 796 -6.76 -7.88 4.57
C ASP A 796 -7.68 -6.82 3.94
N VAL A 797 -8.24 -5.91 4.74
CA VAL A 797 -9.02 -4.76 4.25
C VAL A 797 -8.10 -3.77 3.52
N MET A 798 -6.90 -3.51 4.03
CA MET A 798 -5.89 -2.69 3.33
C MET A 798 -5.38 -3.35 2.04
N LEU A 799 -5.25 -4.69 2.01
CA LEU A 799 -4.86 -5.44 0.81
C LEU A 799 -5.97 -5.38 -0.25
N LEU A 800 -7.24 -5.52 0.15
CA LEU A 800 -8.38 -5.35 -0.74
C LEU A 800 -8.52 -3.91 -1.26
N GLU A 801 -8.30 -2.90 -0.43
CA GLU A 801 -8.25 -1.49 -0.87
C GLU A 801 -7.05 -1.20 -1.78
N SER A 802 -5.88 -1.81 -1.52
CA SER A 802 -4.68 -1.63 -2.35
C SER A 802 -4.87 -2.20 -3.75
N LEU A 803 -5.64 -3.28 -3.89
CA LEU A 803 -6.04 -3.84 -5.19
C LEU A 803 -7.04 -2.95 -5.92
N GLY A 804 -7.90 -2.21 -5.18
CA GLY A 804 -8.78 -1.18 -5.73
C GLY A 804 -8.01 0.06 -6.20
N ARG A 805 -7.11 0.60 -5.38
CA ARG A 805 -6.31 1.80 -5.70
C ARG A 805 -5.24 1.55 -6.78
N ALA A 806 -4.74 0.32 -6.92
CA ALA A 806 -3.89 -0.06 -8.05
C ALA A 806 -4.61 0.10 -9.41
N ARG A 807 -5.96 0.08 -9.42
CA ARG A 807 -6.77 0.33 -10.62
C ARG A 807 -6.95 1.82 -10.92
N GLU A 808 -7.08 2.67 -9.88
CA GLU A 808 -7.15 4.14 -10.02
C GLU A 808 -5.80 4.77 -10.44
N GLY A 809 -4.69 4.22 -9.94
CA GLY A 809 -3.34 4.63 -10.35
C GLY A 809 -3.00 4.29 -11.81
N LEU A 810 -3.70 3.32 -12.41
CA LEU A 810 -3.61 2.98 -13.83
C LEU A 810 -4.49 3.88 -14.71
N GLN A 811 -5.56 4.49 -14.19
CA GLN A 811 -6.41 5.41 -14.95
C GLN A 811 -5.87 6.85 -14.96
N THR A 812 -5.18 7.29 -13.91
CA THR A 812 -4.60 8.65 -13.83
C THR A 812 -3.37 8.86 -14.71
N GLN A 813 -2.77 7.81 -15.31
CA GLN A 813 -1.74 7.96 -16.35
C GLN A 813 -2.29 7.95 -17.79
N THR A 814 -3.60 7.81 -18.01
CA THR A 814 -4.22 7.81 -19.35
C THR A 814 -5.18 8.96 -19.62
N VAL A 815 -5.25 9.99 -18.77
CA VAL A 815 -5.90 11.26 -19.10
C VAL A 815 -4.89 12.39 -18.93
N GLY A 816 -4.00 12.48 -19.92
CA GLY A 816 -2.91 13.42 -19.95
C GLY A 816 -2.14 13.45 -21.26
N GLN A 817 -2.76 13.04 -22.37
CA GLN A 817 -2.44 13.48 -23.74
C GLN A 817 -3.70 13.49 -24.60
#